data_AF-A0AAD5LTI0-F1
#
_entry.id   AF-A0AAD5LTI0-F1
#
_cell.length_a   1.000
_cell.length_b   1.000
_cell.length_c   1.000
_cell.angle_alpha   90.00
_cell.angle_beta   90.00
_cell.angle_gamma   90.00
#
_symmetry.space_group_name_H-M   'P 1'
#
loop_
_entity.id
_entity.type
_entity.pdbx_description
1 polymer ?
#
loop_
_entity_poly.entity_id
_entity_poly.type
_entity_poly.pdbx_seq_one_letter_code
_entity_poly.pdbx_strand_id
1 'polypeptide(L)'
;MGLTKLRSSLDHRQHRIRTAIEQQRPSVPRVLVTLLSYTLLLSDTLRAAVAVRSLVPFKRFDADAVTMFGPSALAHVQLARVNLTQTAPIPIWPYKFDSKSTGLRALAEHLRVPTWSPCVLYRGGACQGDQAVLAAPLVFEMIDSLIDSVKSHKSPSAWPHKRITLRIKHQWMDRLNHRVLPWAFGRFVHRAIQATVYDLKQDRHRQLCGRELPAPIACQYLWIPRKCTASVSPQGVCRGAAHALNIVLRRMNELQERDRTATVEALVVEGVDDYTRGAFLVQGLQRRDVVVFLRLRQCSSNGTCSTVAVEDYRYQDRLLRTNVTDFAVVITALRVIGQLYMYARFLGLLLGCFVASKPLLLPQHRSAYWRRAAMSIKLLFLVPSQVVVYGSLLPVACYATAHVMDAVMMQQFMDGKLSTLGGVLNQSVTEMLTLGATAMRSVWLLAFVCHLASMLWSSRSWSPVSGVIGMPEFFITALASVTIVAQLRAISWRDSRVLETYEVPSSSTNTLVRALRANRGLTMIDHLLVGTAIDAQFITVAAAVYGALTALTTLTRHVVPRCVRSNLFVRTPVMYSAGALWRTNMLVVSWFGSIVVTSDNAGPRAPRRKPSLRPDRWAAAVSQRIRVLVQSQSKVMVVPPLVELHSRSPDDEALIFLMNLTMMTDPMVFLRLRLRDGVSLIVVRSMADDRHFLLPSALAVTEVDVPLRWDELEIVAELRSTGLAWWQLLQSG
;
A
#
# COMPACT_ATOMS: atom_id res chain seq x y z
N MET A 1 -28.85 -49.63 -18.53
CA MET A 1 -30.11 -48.93 -18.21
C MET A 1 -29.92 -47.63 -17.41
N GLY A 2 -28.93 -47.52 -16.50
CA GLY A 2 -28.71 -46.31 -15.68
C GLY A 2 -28.25 -45.04 -16.44
N LEU A 3 -27.40 -45.17 -17.47
CA LEU A 3 -26.85 -44.02 -18.22
C LEU A 3 -27.90 -43.26 -19.05
N THR A 4 -28.89 -43.95 -19.60
CA THR A 4 -29.98 -43.33 -20.38
C THR A 4 -30.94 -42.55 -19.47
N LYS A 5 -31.28 -43.10 -18.30
CA LYS A 5 -32.07 -42.40 -17.28
C LYS A 5 -31.33 -41.20 -16.70
N LEU A 6 -30.03 -41.32 -16.45
CA LEU A 6 -29.18 -40.20 -16.06
C LEU A 6 -29.25 -39.05 -17.07
N ARG A 7 -29.14 -39.37 -18.37
CA ARG A 7 -29.22 -38.37 -19.44
C ARG A 7 -30.55 -37.62 -19.43
N SER A 8 -31.66 -38.33 -19.25
CA SER A 8 -33.00 -37.72 -19.16
C SER A 8 -33.17 -36.82 -17.92
N SER A 9 -32.59 -37.21 -16.78
CA SER A 9 -32.62 -36.41 -15.54
C SER A 9 -31.77 -35.14 -15.67
N LEU A 10 -30.58 -35.25 -16.28
CA LEU A 10 -29.72 -34.09 -16.58
C LEU A 10 -30.39 -33.13 -17.56
N ASP A 11 -31.09 -33.64 -18.58
CA ASP A 11 -31.84 -32.82 -19.54
C ASP A 11 -32.99 -32.06 -18.86
N HIS A 12 -33.70 -32.71 -17.91
CA HIS A 12 -34.76 -32.05 -17.13
C HIS A 12 -34.20 -30.94 -16.22
N ARG A 13 -33.10 -31.21 -15.51
CA ARG A 13 -32.41 -30.20 -14.68
C ARG A 13 -31.90 -29.02 -15.53
N GLN A 14 -31.37 -29.31 -16.71
CA GLN A 14 -30.94 -28.30 -17.66
C GLN A 14 -32.08 -27.41 -18.15
N HIS A 15 -33.28 -27.95 -18.34
CA HIS A 15 -34.47 -27.16 -18.66
C HIS A 15 -34.83 -26.17 -17.53
N ARG A 16 -34.74 -26.62 -16.27
CA ARG A 16 -34.95 -25.74 -15.10
C ARG A 16 -33.90 -24.64 -15.00
N ILE A 17 -32.62 -24.97 -15.19
CA ILE A 17 -31.53 -23.98 -15.21
C ILE A 17 -31.78 -22.94 -16.31
N ARG A 18 -32.16 -23.41 -17.51
CA ARG A 18 -32.46 -22.55 -18.64
C ARG A 18 -33.57 -21.56 -18.35
N THR A 19 -34.71 -22.03 -17.83
CA THR A 19 -35.86 -21.16 -17.55
C THR A 19 -35.53 -20.08 -16.52
N ALA A 20 -34.79 -20.42 -15.46
CA ALA A 20 -34.31 -19.45 -14.48
C ALA A 20 -33.34 -18.41 -15.09
N ILE A 21 -32.36 -18.87 -15.88
CA ILE A 21 -31.41 -17.96 -16.54
C ILE A 21 -32.13 -17.06 -17.55
N GLU A 22 -33.15 -17.54 -18.27
CA GLU A 22 -33.95 -16.72 -19.20
C GLU A 22 -34.69 -15.59 -18.46
N GLN A 23 -35.21 -15.87 -17.27
CA GLN A 23 -35.92 -14.89 -16.42
C GLN A 23 -34.98 -13.83 -15.81
N GLN A 24 -33.75 -14.20 -15.45
CA GLN A 24 -32.79 -13.25 -14.89
C GLN A 24 -32.33 -12.23 -15.96
N ARG A 25 -32.30 -10.94 -15.63
CA ARG A 25 -31.73 -9.89 -16.49
C ARG A 25 -30.61 -9.17 -15.74
N PRO A 26 -29.41 -9.03 -16.33
CA PRO A 26 -28.36 -8.25 -15.70
C PRO A 26 -28.79 -6.79 -15.62
N SER A 27 -28.64 -6.18 -14.45
CA SER A 27 -28.92 -4.75 -14.28
C SER A 27 -27.88 -3.91 -15.02
N VAL A 28 -28.29 -2.75 -15.55
CA VAL A 28 -27.38 -1.77 -16.18
C VAL A 28 -26.14 -1.46 -15.31
N PRO A 29 -26.25 -1.17 -14.00
CA PRO A 29 -25.07 -0.93 -13.17
C PRO A 29 -24.14 -2.13 -13.11
N ARG A 30 -24.69 -3.36 -13.06
CA ARG A 30 -23.87 -4.57 -13.07
C ARG A 30 -23.09 -4.73 -14.38
N VAL A 31 -23.72 -4.41 -15.52
CA VAL A 31 -23.06 -4.44 -16.83
C VAL A 31 -21.91 -3.44 -16.88
N LEU A 32 -22.16 -2.18 -16.49
CA LEU A 32 -21.13 -1.13 -16.48
C LEU A 32 -19.95 -1.47 -15.58
N VAL A 33 -20.24 -1.92 -14.36
CA VAL A 33 -19.23 -2.31 -13.38
C VAL A 33 -18.42 -3.52 -13.86
N THR A 34 -19.07 -4.49 -14.50
CA THR A 34 -18.41 -5.66 -15.10
C THR A 34 -17.46 -5.23 -16.23
N LEU A 35 -17.93 -4.36 -17.14
CA LEU A 35 -17.11 -3.83 -18.23
C LEU A 35 -15.89 -3.06 -17.70
N LEU A 36 -16.11 -2.18 -16.71
CA LEU A 36 -15.03 -1.42 -16.08
C LEU A 36 -14.02 -2.34 -15.38
N SER A 37 -14.50 -3.32 -14.62
CA SER A 37 -13.65 -4.29 -13.90
C SER A 37 -12.78 -5.09 -14.85
N TYR A 38 -13.35 -5.61 -15.95
CA TYR A 38 -12.58 -6.36 -16.94
C TYR A 38 -11.64 -5.46 -17.75
N THR A 39 -12.04 -4.22 -18.07
CA THR A 39 -11.14 -3.27 -18.75
C THR A 39 -9.92 -2.96 -17.87
N LEU A 40 -10.13 -2.69 -16.58
CA LEU A 40 -9.05 -2.46 -15.62
C LEU A 40 -8.16 -3.71 -15.45
N LEU A 41 -8.76 -4.90 -15.40
CA LEU A 41 -8.04 -6.16 -15.31
C LEU A 41 -7.15 -6.41 -16.53
N LEU A 42 -7.71 -6.25 -17.72
CA LEU A 42 -7.00 -6.52 -18.97
C LEU A 42 -5.92 -5.48 -19.27
N SER A 43 -6.03 -4.28 -18.72
CA SER A 43 -5.07 -3.19 -18.92
C SER A 43 -4.06 -3.01 -17.79
N ASP A 44 -4.07 -3.86 -16.74
CA ASP A 44 -3.31 -3.58 -15.50
C ASP A 44 -1.80 -3.35 -15.74
N THR A 45 -1.14 -4.29 -16.43
CA THR A 45 0.30 -4.16 -16.74
C THR A 45 0.62 -3.08 -17.78
N LEU A 46 -0.28 -2.83 -18.73
CA LEU A 46 -0.11 -1.79 -19.76
C LEU A 46 -0.23 -0.38 -19.15
N ARG A 47 -1.19 -0.20 -18.25
CA ARG A 47 -1.51 1.09 -17.61
C ARG A 47 -0.54 1.45 -16.51
N ALA A 48 -0.13 0.48 -15.69
CA ALA A 48 0.72 0.73 -14.53
C ALA A 48 2.23 0.59 -14.84
N ALA A 49 2.59 0.16 -16.06
CA ALA A 49 3.93 -0.26 -16.45
C ALA A 49 4.39 -1.57 -15.78
N VAL A 50 5.39 -2.21 -16.38
CA VAL A 50 5.76 -3.60 -16.05
C VAL A 50 6.88 -3.68 -15.01
N ALA A 51 7.90 -2.84 -15.09
CA ALA A 51 8.97 -2.77 -14.08
C ALA A 51 9.78 -1.47 -14.25
N VAL A 52 10.52 -1.09 -13.21
CA VAL A 52 11.53 -0.02 -13.29
C VAL A 52 12.76 -0.57 -14.01
N ARG A 53 12.79 -0.44 -15.33
CA ARG A 53 13.92 -0.91 -16.17
C ARG A 53 15.09 0.06 -16.21
N SER A 54 14.81 1.33 -15.93
CA SER A 54 15.79 2.38 -16.08
C SER A 54 15.56 3.47 -15.06
N LEU A 55 16.65 3.84 -14.39
CA LEU A 55 16.73 5.01 -13.55
C LEU A 55 17.20 6.24 -14.34
N VAL A 56 17.04 6.28 -15.68
CA VAL A 56 17.43 7.41 -16.55
C VAL A 56 16.92 8.79 -16.08
N PRO A 57 15.70 8.97 -15.53
CA PRO A 57 15.32 10.28 -15.00
C PRO A 57 16.18 10.72 -13.80
N PHE A 58 16.93 9.80 -13.19
CA PHE A 58 17.86 10.08 -12.11
C PHE A 58 19.30 10.03 -12.59
N LYS A 59 20.12 10.93 -12.05
CA LYS A 59 21.56 10.91 -12.33
C LYS A 59 22.17 9.69 -11.64
N ARG A 60 22.67 8.74 -12.44
CA ARG A 60 23.41 7.57 -11.94
C ARG A 60 24.83 7.98 -11.56
N PHE A 61 25.27 7.60 -10.37
CA PHE A 61 26.63 7.80 -9.89
C PHE A 61 27.42 6.49 -9.82
N ASP A 62 26.70 5.42 -9.50
CA ASP A 62 27.19 4.03 -9.47
C ASP A 62 26.10 3.14 -10.10
N ALA A 63 26.41 1.86 -10.35
CA ALA A 63 25.46 0.88 -10.89
C ALA A 63 24.15 0.87 -10.08
N ASP A 64 24.27 0.92 -8.75
CA ASP A 64 23.15 0.86 -7.82
C ASP A 64 22.86 2.19 -7.12
N ALA A 65 23.50 3.31 -7.46
CA ALA A 65 23.35 4.56 -6.71
C ALA A 65 22.95 5.73 -7.60
N VAL A 66 21.80 6.33 -7.31
CA VAL A 66 21.22 7.44 -8.08
C VAL A 66 20.84 8.61 -7.18
N THR A 67 21.00 9.85 -7.65
CA THR A 67 20.45 11.02 -6.92
C THR A 67 19.04 11.31 -7.40
N MET A 68 18.09 11.31 -6.47
CA MET A 68 16.69 11.62 -6.77
C MET A 68 16.39 13.11 -6.83
N PHE A 69 17.20 13.93 -6.16
CA PHE A 69 16.98 15.37 -6.09
C PHE A 69 18.27 16.10 -5.75
N GLY A 70 18.52 17.22 -6.45
CA GLY A 70 19.58 18.16 -6.12
C GLY A 70 20.85 18.05 -6.97
N PRO A 71 21.87 18.85 -6.63
CA PRO A 71 21.88 19.79 -5.49
C PRO A 71 21.11 21.08 -5.80
N SER A 72 20.12 21.40 -4.97
CA SER A 72 19.47 22.72 -5.01
C SER A 72 20.23 23.67 -4.07
N ALA A 73 20.84 24.70 -4.66
CA ALA A 73 21.40 25.82 -3.91
C ALA A 73 20.27 26.81 -3.61
N LEU A 74 19.99 27.03 -2.33
CA LEU A 74 19.09 28.09 -1.88
C LEU A 74 19.96 29.07 -1.11
N ALA A 75 20.33 30.20 -1.73
CA ALA A 75 20.85 31.34 -1.00
C ALA A 75 19.68 31.92 -0.20
N HIS A 76 19.79 31.89 1.13
CA HIS A 76 18.62 32.16 1.95
C HIS A 76 18.57 33.61 2.42
N VAL A 77 19.68 34.12 2.98
CA VAL A 77 19.73 35.48 3.50
C VAL A 77 21.17 36.03 3.47
N GLN A 78 21.32 37.32 3.17
CA GLN A 78 22.53 38.10 3.41
C GLN A 78 22.16 39.26 4.34
N LEU A 79 22.73 39.28 5.55
CA LEU A 79 22.41 40.27 6.57
C LEU A 79 23.67 41.04 6.94
N ALA A 80 23.63 42.36 6.79
CA ALA A 80 24.67 43.27 7.27
C ALA A 80 24.13 44.06 8.46
N ARG A 81 24.95 44.24 9.50
CA ARG A 81 24.58 44.92 10.76
C ARG A 81 24.01 46.32 10.52
N VAL A 82 24.54 47.03 9.52
CA VAL A 82 24.11 48.38 9.12
C VAL A 82 22.67 48.40 8.56
N ASN A 83 22.20 47.28 8.00
CA ASN A 83 20.90 47.19 7.32
C ASN A 83 19.84 46.40 8.13
N LEU A 84 20.15 46.01 9.38
CA LEU A 84 19.26 45.16 10.19
C LEU A 84 17.93 45.84 10.56
N THR A 85 17.89 47.17 10.59
CA THR A 85 16.69 47.96 10.89
C THR A 85 15.80 48.21 9.67
N GLN A 86 16.34 48.05 8.45
CA GLN A 86 15.66 48.35 7.18
C GLN A 86 15.21 47.09 6.41
N THR A 87 15.46 45.90 6.92
CA THR A 87 15.34 44.65 6.15
C THR A 87 13.98 43.96 6.25
N ALA A 88 13.58 43.36 5.13
CA ALA A 88 12.33 42.64 4.92
C ALA A 88 12.15 41.43 5.85
N PRO A 89 10.90 41.05 6.14
CA PRO A 89 10.55 39.85 6.91
C PRO A 89 11.28 38.57 6.39
N ILE A 90 12.01 37.85 7.27
CA ILE A 90 12.65 36.56 6.91
C ILE A 90 11.67 35.40 7.16
N PRO A 91 11.45 34.50 6.20
CA PRO A 91 10.54 33.37 6.40
C PRO A 91 11.07 32.40 7.46
N ILE A 92 10.20 31.97 8.38
CA ILE A 92 10.58 31.00 9.43
C ILE A 92 10.93 29.62 8.86
N TRP A 93 10.39 29.28 7.69
CA TRP A 93 10.38 27.91 7.16
C TRP A 93 11.76 27.26 7.17
N PRO A 94 12.84 27.94 6.75
CA PRO A 94 14.15 27.29 6.70
C PRO A 94 14.78 27.13 8.07
N TYR A 95 14.40 27.89 9.08
CA TYR A 95 14.96 27.73 10.42
C TYR A 95 14.17 26.73 11.28
N LYS A 96 12.91 26.43 10.96
CA LYS A 96 12.04 25.56 11.76
C LYS A 96 11.55 24.29 11.07
N PHE A 97 11.11 24.39 9.82
CA PHE A 97 10.31 23.37 9.14
C PHE A 97 11.08 22.59 8.09
N ASP A 98 12.07 23.22 7.44
CA ASP A 98 12.94 22.56 6.48
C ASP A 98 13.79 21.46 7.13
N SER A 99 14.02 20.36 6.42
CA SER A 99 15.03 19.35 6.75
C SER A 99 16.40 19.94 7.07
N LYS A 100 16.81 21.00 6.35
CA LYS A 100 18.11 21.66 6.54
C LYS A 100 18.23 22.37 7.89
N SER A 101 17.10 22.64 8.55
CA SER A 101 17.07 23.25 9.88
C SER A 101 17.43 22.29 11.00
N THR A 102 17.22 20.98 10.80
CA THR A 102 17.32 19.98 11.86
C THR A 102 18.71 19.92 12.46
N GLY A 103 19.75 20.03 11.62
CA GLY A 103 21.14 20.11 12.06
C GLY A 103 21.41 21.30 12.96
N LEU A 104 20.92 22.48 12.55
CA LEU A 104 21.12 23.74 13.26
C LEU A 104 20.42 23.74 14.61
N ARG A 105 19.15 23.31 14.64
CA ARG A 105 18.35 23.22 15.87
C ARG A 105 18.97 22.26 16.88
N ALA A 106 19.45 21.10 16.42
CA ALA A 106 20.12 20.15 17.29
C ALA A 106 21.40 20.71 17.90
N LEU A 107 22.22 21.43 17.11
CA LEU A 107 23.43 22.09 17.61
C LEU A 107 23.08 23.17 18.63
N ALA A 108 22.11 24.03 18.32
CA ALA A 108 21.66 25.09 19.21
C ALA A 108 21.11 24.54 20.54
N GLU A 109 20.34 23.45 20.46
CA GLU A 109 19.76 22.78 21.63
C GLU A 109 20.82 22.10 22.49
N HIS A 110 21.80 21.43 21.86
CA HIS A 110 22.90 20.75 22.55
C HIS A 110 23.85 21.74 23.22
N LEU A 111 24.22 22.82 22.52
CA LEU A 111 25.12 23.87 23.01
C LEU A 111 24.42 24.91 23.89
N ARG A 112 23.09 24.80 24.07
CA ARG A 112 22.26 25.72 24.86
C ARG A 112 22.40 27.18 24.42
N VAL A 113 22.34 27.44 23.11
CA VAL A 113 22.49 28.78 22.55
C VAL A 113 21.28 29.66 22.90
N PRO A 114 21.43 30.72 23.70
CA PRO A 114 20.29 31.46 24.29
C PRO A 114 19.53 32.32 23.26
N THR A 115 20.18 32.73 22.18
CA THR A 115 19.59 33.57 21.12
C THR A 115 18.66 32.79 20.20
N TRP A 116 18.67 31.46 20.25
CA TRP A 116 17.74 30.64 19.47
C TRP A 116 16.34 30.69 20.07
N SER A 117 15.40 31.21 19.28
CA SER A 117 14.00 31.32 19.70
C SER A 117 13.43 29.95 20.12
N PRO A 118 12.78 29.85 21.31
CA PRO A 118 12.13 28.63 21.77
C PRO A 118 11.12 28.06 20.76
N CYS A 119 10.50 28.95 19.98
CA CYS A 119 9.52 28.56 18.99
C CYS A 119 10.15 27.87 17.78
N VAL A 120 11.35 28.27 17.36
CA VAL A 120 12.12 27.59 16.32
C VAL A 120 12.55 26.20 16.79
N LEU A 121 12.84 26.05 18.09
CA LEU A 121 13.22 24.79 18.73
C LEU A 121 12.04 23.86 19.09
N TYR A 122 10.79 24.21 18.78
CA TYR A 122 9.58 23.46 19.17
C TYR A 122 9.37 23.35 20.71
N ARG A 123 9.96 24.24 21.51
CA ARG A 123 9.84 24.25 23.00
C ARG A 123 8.76 25.19 23.55
N GLY A 124 7.93 25.76 22.69
CA GLY A 124 6.87 26.71 23.05
C GLY A 124 7.12 28.13 22.54
N GLY A 125 6.17 29.03 22.74
CA GLY A 125 6.17 30.39 22.17
C GLY A 125 5.39 30.49 20.86
N ALA A 126 4.72 31.62 20.63
CA ALA A 126 3.89 31.84 19.45
C ALA A 126 4.76 32.18 18.22
N CYS A 127 4.92 31.22 17.31
CA CYS A 127 5.14 31.54 15.89
C CYS A 127 3.82 31.27 15.19
N GLN A 128 3.14 32.32 14.75
CA GLN A 128 1.84 32.17 14.10
C GLN A 128 1.98 31.59 12.69
N GLY A 129 1.81 30.27 12.57
CA GLY A 129 1.54 29.57 11.31
C GLY A 129 2.68 29.50 10.29
N ASP A 130 2.35 28.98 9.10
CA ASP A 130 3.26 28.80 7.97
C ASP A 130 3.70 30.13 7.32
N GLN A 131 3.03 31.24 7.66
CA GLN A 131 3.39 32.61 7.28
C GLN A 131 4.17 33.34 8.38
N ALA A 132 4.57 32.66 9.46
CA ALA A 132 5.38 33.28 10.49
C ALA A 132 6.71 33.75 9.93
N VAL A 133 7.08 34.95 10.35
CA VAL A 133 8.29 35.65 9.96
C VAL A 133 9.20 35.76 11.18
N LEU A 134 10.51 35.67 10.97
CA LEU A 134 11.53 36.02 11.95
C LEU A 134 12.05 37.43 11.65
N ALA A 135 12.28 38.20 12.71
CA ALA A 135 12.93 39.50 12.60
C ALA A 135 14.40 39.31 12.15
N ALA A 136 14.86 40.13 11.21
CA ALA A 136 16.24 40.07 10.71
C ALA A 136 17.32 40.18 11.81
N PRO A 137 17.17 41.07 12.82
CA PRO A 137 18.12 41.13 13.95
C PRO A 137 18.22 39.81 14.72
N LEU A 138 17.08 39.13 14.96
CA LEU A 138 17.05 37.85 15.65
C LEU A 138 17.79 36.77 14.86
N VAL A 139 17.57 36.68 13.54
CA VAL A 139 18.26 35.70 12.68
C VAL A 139 19.76 35.98 12.64
N PHE A 140 20.17 37.25 12.58
CA PHE A 140 21.56 37.65 12.65
C PHE A 140 22.23 37.15 13.95
N GLU A 141 21.60 37.42 15.10
CA GLU A 141 22.11 37.00 16.41
C GLU A 141 22.12 35.48 16.59
N MET A 142 21.10 34.78 16.06
CA MET A 142 21.02 33.32 16.07
C MET A 142 22.19 32.67 15.33
N ILE A 143 22.56 33.21 14.16
CA ILE A 143 23.68 32.71 13.36
C ILE A 143 25.00 33.05 14.07
N ASP A 144 25.18 34.30 14.48
CA ASP A 144 26.40 34.79 15.13
C ASP A 144 26.72 33.98 16.40
N SER A 145 25.73 33.81 17.28
CA SER A 145 25.88 33.09 18.54
C SER A 145 26.13 31.60 18.33
N LEU A 146 25.54 31.00 17.29
CA LEU A 146 25.76 29.58 16.98
C LEU A 146 27.21 29.35 16.53
N ILE A 147 27.77 30.25 15.71
CA ILE A 147 29.19 30.16 15.28
C ILE A 147 30.11 30.26 16.49
N ASP A 148 29.88 31.22 17.40
CA ASP A 148 30.68 31.36 18.62
C ASP A 148 30.54 30.16 19.57
N SER A 149 29.34 29.61 19.69
CA SER A 149 29.10 28.44 20.55
C SER A 149 29.80 27.19 20.02
N VAL A 150 29.81 26.97 18.70
CA VAL A 150 30.55 25.85 18.10
C VAL A 150 32.06 26.06 18.21
N LYS A 151 32.55 27.30 18.03
CA LYS A 151 33.98 27.65 18.13
C LYS A 151 34.53 27.53 19.56
N SER A 152 33.70 27.80 20.57
CA SER A 152 34.08 27.73 21.98
C SER A 152 33.90 26.34 22.61
N HIS A 153 33.20 25.42 21.91
CA HIS A 153 32.94 24.07 22.41
C HIS A 153 34.23 23.27 22.59
N LYS A 154 34.39 22.66 23.76
CA LYS A 154 35.48 21.71 24.05
C LYS A 154 34.94 20.29 23.87
N SER A 155 35.32 19.65 22.76
CA SER A 155 34.91 18.26 22.53
C SER A 155 35.50 17.34 23.60
N PRO A 156 34.78 16.29 24.03
CA PRO A 156 35.30 15.24 24.92
C PRO A 156 36.45 14.44 24.29
N SER A 157 36.65 14.56 22.98
CA SER A 157 37.75 13.93 22.25
C SER A 157 38.93 14.90 22.08
N ALA A 158 40.17 14.39 22.08
CA ALA A 158 41.42 15.18 22.02
C ALA A 158 41.65 15.99 20.72
N TRP A 159 40.63 16.20 19.89
CA TRP A 159 40.71 16.98 18.68
C TRP A 159 40.62 18.49 18.97
N PRO A 160 41.26 19.34 18.16
CA PRO A 160 41.26 20.79 18.36
C PRO A 160 39.86 21.40 18.33
N HIS A 161 39.69 22.50 19.07
CA HIS A 161 38.47 23.26 19.43
C HIS A 161 37.61 23.83 18.27
N LYS A 162 37.45 23.13 17.14
CA LYS A 162 36.72 23.64 15.96
C LYS A 162 35.75 22.65 15.32
N ARG A 163 35.47 21.52 15.97
CA ARG A 163 34.60 20.47 15.42
C ARG A 163 33.74 19.84 16.50
N ILE A 164 32.48 19.62 16.16
CA ILE A 164 31.53 18.85 16.96
C ILE A 164 30.80 17.86 16.06
N THR A 165 30.56 16.65 16.56
CA THR A 165 29.78 15.63 15.86
C THR A 165 28.66 15.18 16.77
N LEU A 166 27.42 15.40 16.34
CA LEU A 166 26.22 15.01 17.06
C LEU A 166 25.54 13.84 16.38
N ARG A 167 24.93 13.01 17.19
CA ARG A 167 23.96 12.03 16.74
C ARG A 167 22.62 12.40 17.31
N ILE A 168 21.63 12.44 16.44
CA ILE A 168 20.30 12.89 16.79
C ILE A 168 19.24 11.90 16.38
N LYS A 169 18.15 11.94 17.13
CA LYS A 169 16.86 11.35 16.77
C LYS A 169 15.89 12.50 16.61
N HIS A 170 15.26 12.58 15.45
CA HIS A 170 14.25 13.59 15.18
C HIS A 170 12.99 12.96 14.60
N GLN A 171 11.88 13.65 14.79
CA GLN A 171 10.61 13.28 14.18
C GLN A 171 10.55 13.87 12.75
N TRP A 172 9.86 13.21 11.83
CA TRP A 172 9.58 13.77 10.51
C TRP A 172 8.11 13.53 10.13
N MET A 173 7.29 14.57 10.28
CA MET A 173 5.89 14.59 9.85
C MET A 173 5.70 15.60 8.72
N ASP A 174 4.84 15.29 7.75
CA ASP A 174 4.63 16.11 6.53
C ASP A 174 3.42 15.63 5.70
N ARG A 175 3.14 14.33 5.77
CA ARG A 175 2.14 13.65 4.95
C ARG A 175 1.12 12.93 5.81
N LEU A 176 -0.02 12.58 5.21
CA LEU A 176 -1.11 11.89 5.88
C LEU A 176 -0.64 10.59 6.55
N ASN A 177 0.18 9.80 5.84
CA ASN A 177 0.78 8.57 6.38
C ASN A 177 1.69 8.80 7.61
N HIS A 178 2.12 10.01 7.93
CA HIS A 178 2.87 10.26 9.17
C HIS A 178 1.93 10.49 10.37
N ARG A 179 0.66 10.83 10.14
CA ARG A 179 -0.35 11.16 11.17
C ARG A 179 -1.27 10.00 11.51
N VAL A 180 -1.43 9.05 10.60
CA VAL A 180 -2.29 7.88 10.79
C VAL A 180 -1.52 6.86 11.66
N LEU A 181 -2.09 6.34 12.75
CA LEU A 181 -1.43 5.34 13.63
C LEU A 181 0.08 5.63 13.94
N PRO A 182 0.44 6.83 14.42
CA PRO A 182 1.84 7.22 14.59
C PRO A 182 2.56 6.41 15.67
N TRP A 183 1.82 5.77 16.58
CA TRP A 183 2.38 4.88 17.61
C TRP A 183 2.84 3.53 17.03
N ALA A 184 2.20 3.05 15.96
CA ALA A 184 2.54 1.77 15.31
C ALA A 184 3.49 1.95 14.12
N PHE A 185 3.30 3.01 13.34
CA PHE A 185 4.02 3.24 12.08
C PHE A 185 4.88 4.53 12.11
N GLY A 186 5.02 5.15 13.28
CA GLY A 186 5.84 6.34 13.46
C GLY A 186 7.30 6.08 13.09
N ARG A 187 7.82 6.90 12.17
CA ARG A 187 9.22 6.83 11.76
C ARG A 187 10.02 7.88 12.52
N PHE A 188 10.87 7.43 13.42
CA PHE A 188 11.96 8.26 13.94
C PHE A 188 13.12 8.19 12.97
N VAL A 189 13.64 9.36 12.60
CA VAL A 189 14.79 9.46 11.72
C VAL A 189 16.01 9.72 12.58
N HIS A 190 16.98 8.82 12.45
CA HIS A 190 18.28 9.04 13.05
C HIS A 190 19.22 9.68 12.05
N ARG A 191 19.91 10.74 12.50
CA ARG A 191 20.76 11.57 11.65
C ARG A 191 22.08 11.86 12.34
N ALA A 192 23.18 11.74 11.60
CA ALA A 192 24.48 12.22 12.04
C ALA A 192 24.66 13.66 11.58
N ILE A 193 25.13 14.53 12.48
CA ILE A 193 25.41 15.94 12.21
C ILE A 193 26.88 16.19 12.52
N GLN A 194 27.56 16.89 11.63
CA GLN A 194 28.92 17.35 11.86
C GLN A 194 28.97 18.85 11.63
N ALA A 195 29.51 19.61 12.58
CA ALA A 195 29.76 21.03 12.41
C ALA A 195 31.26 21.30 12.53
N THR A 196 31.80 22.07 11.58
CA THR A 196 33.22 22.45 11.54
C THR A 196 33.34 23.95 11.26
N VAL A 197 34.17 24.64 12.05
CA VAL A 197 34.47 26.07 11.88
C VAL A 197 35.81 26.23 11.17
N TYR A 198 35.82 27.07 10.14
CA TYR A 198 37.01 27.46 9.37
C TYR A 198 37.27 28.95 9.60
N ASP A 199 38.54 29.30 9.84
CA ASP A 199 38.97 30.70 9.98
C ASP A 199 39.91 31.02 8.82
N LEU A 200 39.50 31.92 7.93
CA LEU A 200 40.26 32.18 6.71
C LEU A 200 41.67 32.73 6.99
N LYS A 201 41.91 33.38 8.13
CA LYS A 201 43.28 33.83 8.47
C LYS A 201 44.21 32.66 8.80
N GLN A 202 43.69 31.63 9.47
CA GLN A 202 44.47 30.46 9.88
C GLN A 202 44.47 29.37 8.81
N ASP A 203 43.37 29.24 8.07
CA ASP A 203 43.12 28.21 7.07
C ASP A 203 43.29 28.74 5.63
N ARG A 204 43.96 29.89 5.42
CA ARG A 204 44.07 30.57 4.10
C ARG A 204 44.61 29.68 2.98
N HIS A 205 45.60 28.84 3.30
CA HIS A 205 46.25 27.95 2.34
C HIS A 205 45.57 26.58 2.25
N ARG A 206 44.58 26.34 3.11
CA ARG A 206 43.95 25.06 3.28
C ARG A 206 42.77 24.92 2.33
N GLN A 207 42.85 23.93 1.46
CA GLN A 207 41.70 23.58 0.62
C GLN A 207 40.62 22.93 1.49
N LEU A 208 39.37 23.39 1.39
CA LEU A 208 38.26 22.82 2.18
C LEU A 208 38.11 21.31 1.92
N CYS A 209 38.30 20.86 0.68
CA CYS A 209 38.38 19.44 0.30
C CYS A 209 39.81 18.94 0.06
N GLY A 210 40.79 19.52 0.74
CA GLY A 210 42.19 19.10 0.65
C GLY A 210 42.48 17.82 1.44
N ARG A 211 43.75 17.42 1.43
CA ARG A 211 44.25 16.29 2.25
C ARG A 211 44.34 16.62 3.74
N GLU A 212 44.27 17.91 4.09
CA GLU A 212 44.42 18.41 5.45
C GLU A 212 43.11 18.30 6.24
N LEU A 213 43.16 17.66 7.41
CA LEU A 213 42.03 17.52 8.34
C LEU A 213 41.90 18.73 9.26
N PRO A 214 40.67 19.10 9.71
CA PRO A 214 39.35 18.52 9.41
C PRO A 214 38.73 18.91 8.04
N ALA A 215 38.58 17.96 7.10
CA ALA A 215 37.83 18.17 5.86
C ALA A 215 36.32 17.88 6.08
N PRO A 216 35.39 18.62 5.42
CA PRO A 216 33.97 18.28 5.42
C PRO A 216 33.73 16.88 4.84
N ILE A 217 32.77 16.14 5.40
CA ILE A 217 32.33 14.84 4.85
C ILE A 217 31.80 15.01 3.43
N ALA A 218 31.20 16.16 3.16
CA ALA A 218 30.62 16.52 1.89
C ALA A 218 31.65 16.50 0.75
N CYS A 219 32.94 16.65 1.04
CA CYS A 219 34.00 16.48 0.05
C CYS A 219 34.04 15.06 -0.56
N GLN A 220 33.51 14.07 0.15
CA GLN A 220 33.34 12.70 -0.35
C GLN A 220 32.01 12.51 -1.11
N TYR A 221 31.09 13.47 -1.07
CA TYR A 221 29.84 13.38 -1.81
C TYR A 221 30.11 13.51 -3.30
N LEU A 222 29.54 12.58 -4.06
CA LEU A 222 29.88 12.33 -5.46
C LEU A 222 29.61 13.52 -6.42
N TRP A 223 28.89 14.55 -5.97
CA TRP A 223 28.62 15.77 -6.74
C TRP A 223 29.57 16.95 -6.45
N ILE A 224 30.40 16.88 -5.40
CA ILE A 224 31.36 17.93 -5.04
C ILE A 224 32.68 17.85 -5.84
N PRO A 225 33.32 16.68 -6.04
CA PRO A 225 34.62 16.61 -6.71
C PRO A 225 34.59 16.56 -8.25
N ARG A 226 33.43 16.41 -8.92
CA ARG A 226 33.38 16.28 -10.39
C ARG A 226 33.24 17.63 -11.10
N LYS A 227 34.21 17.98 -11.96
CA LYS A 227 34.08 19.05 -12.97
C LYS A 227 32.88 18.72 -13.87
N CYS A 228 31.80 19.48 -13.78
CA CYS A 228 30.70 19.38 -14.74
C CYS A 228 31.15 20.02 -16.06
N THR A 229 31.57 19.22 -17.03
CA THR A 229 31.82 19.69 -18.39
C THR A 229 30.49 19.90 -19.11
N ALA A 230 30.42 20.94 -19.95
CA ALA A 230 29.23 21.28 -20.74
C ALA A 230 28.77 20.14 -21.66
N SER A 231 29.67 19.21 -22.00
CA SER A 231 29.38 18.01 -22.80
C SER A 231 28.48 16.97 -22.11
N VAL A 232 28.30 17.03 -20.79
CA VAL A 232 27.56 16.01 -20.00
C VAL A 232 26.14 16.47 -19.60
N SER A 233 25.75 17.72 -19.88
CA SER A 233 24.39 18.21 -19.57
C SER A 233 23.94 19.34 -20.50
N PRO A 234 23.26 19.04 -21.62
CA PRO A 234 22.66 20.06 -22.49
C PRO A 234 21.46 20.78 -21.85
N GLN A 235 20.95 20.32 -20.70
CA GLN A 235 19.73 20.84 -20.07
C GLN A 235 19.97 21.74 -18.84
N GLY A 236 21.21 22.21 -18.59
CA GLY A 236 21.47 23.25 -17.57
C GLY A 236 21.32 22.82 -16.10
N VAL A 237 21.02 21.54 -15.82
CA VAL A 237 20.81 20.98 -14.47
C VAL A 237 22.06 21.03 -13.60
N CYS A 238 23.25 21.13 -14.22
CA CYS A 238 24.52 21.28 -13.51
C CYS A 238 24.84 22.74 -13.08
N ARG A 239 23.99 23.74 -13.37
CA ARG A 239 24.20 25.11 -12.84
C ARG A 239 24.13 25.09 -11.31
N GLY A 240 25.28 25.25 -10.64
CA GLY A 240 25.41 25.43 -9.18
C GLY A 240 25.96 24.22 -8.40
N ALA A 241 25.92 23.01 -8.97
CA ALA A 241 26.22 21.75 -8.28
C ALA A 241 27.71 21.48 -8.04
N ALA A 242 28.51 21.47 -9.12
CA ALA A 242 29.98 21.28 -9.09
C ALA A 242 30.73 22.50 -8.51
N HIS A 243 29.99 23.36 -7.80
CA HIS A 243 30.38 24.69 -7.42
C HIS A 243 29.98 25.04 -6.00
N ALA A 244 29.16 24.27 -5.27
CA ALA A 244 28.70 24.71 -3.94
C ALA A 244 29.84 25.14 -3.00
N LEU A 245 30.83 24.26 -2.81
CA LEU A 245 31.97 24.57 -1.96
C LEU A 245 32.97 25.55 -2.59
N ASN A 246 33.11 25.52 -3.91
CA ASN A 246 33.94 26.47 -4.65
C ASN A 246 33.32 27.87 -4.68
N ILE A 247 31.99 27.99 -4.66
CA ILE A 247 31.23 29.24 -4.53
C ILE A 247 31.45 29.77 -3.13
N VAL A 248 31.34 28.93 -2.10
CA VAL A 248 31.65 29.33 -0.72
C VAL A 248 33.09 29.83 -0.61
N LEU A 249 34.07 29.09 -1.14
CA LEU A 249 35.48 29.50 -1.12
C LEU A 249 35.73 30.78 -1.93
N ARG A 250 35.17 30.89 -3.14
CA ARG A 250 35.27 32.10 -3.95
C ARG A 250 34.64 33.28 -3.22
N ARG A 251 33.48 33.10 -2.61
CA ARG A 251 32.77 34.12 -1.86
C ARG A 251 33.54 34.55 -0.60
N MET A 252 34.14 33.60 0.12
CA MET A 252 35.02 33.90 1.24
C MET A 252 36.22 34.74 0.80
N ASN A 253 36.85 34.40 -0.33
CA ASN A 253 37.94 35.19 -0.90
C ASN A 253 37.48 36.58 -1.35
N GLU A 254 36.34 36.68 -2.05
CA GLU A 254 35.73 37.96 -2.45
C GLU A 254 35.44 38.86 -1.24
N LEU A 255 34.88 38.31 -0.17
CA LEU A 255 34.59 39.04 1.07
C LEU A 255 35.89 39.52 1.75
N GLN A 256 36.93 38.68 1.77
CA GLN A 256 38.23 39.02 2.34
C GLN A 256 38.98 40.07 1.52
N GLU A 257 38.83 40.05 0.19
CA GLU A 257 39.40 41.07 -0.70
C GLU A 257 38.69 42.40 -0.57
N ARG A 258 37.35 42.37 -0.40
CA ARG A 258 36.51 43.56 -0.22
C ARG A 258 36.77 44.25 1.12
N ASP A 259 37.00 43.49 2.18
CA ASP A 259 37.31 44.03 3.51
C ASP A 259 38.58 43.37 4.09
N ARG A 260 39.74 43.95 3.75
CA ARG A 260 41.05 43.45 4.18
C ARG A 260 41.27 43.52 5.69
N THR A 261 40.52 44.36 6.39
CA THR A 261 40.64 44.53 7.84
C THR A 261 39.80 43.53 8.62
N ALA A 262 38.77 42.96 7.98
CA ALA A 262 37.89 41.98 8.58
C ALA A 262 38.46 40.55 8.55
N THR A 263 38.04 39.74 9.51
CA THR A 263 38.24 38.28 9.54
C THR A 263 37.00 37.60 8.98
N VAL A 264 37.17 36.76 7.95
CA VAL A 264 36.12 35.89 7.43
C VAL A 264 36.18 34.52 8.12
N GLU A 265 35.07 34.11 8.70
CA GLU A 265 34.88 32.79 9.29
C GLU A 265 33.76 32.04 8.57
N ALA A 266 33.86 30.72 8.49
CA ALA A 266 32.82 29.87 7.93
C ALA A 266 32.45 28.73 8.89
N LEU A 267 31.15 28.55 9.14
CA LEU A 267 30.62 27.39 9.82
C LEU A 267 29.94 26.48 8.80
N VAL A 268 30.48 25.28 8.64
CA VAL A 268 29.90 24.24 7.78
C VAL A 268 29.20 23.21 8.66
N VAL A 269 27.89 23.08 8.49
CA VAL A 269 27.05 22.09 9.17
C VAL A 269 26.57 21.07 8.16
N GLU A 270 26.91 19.81 8.39
CA GLU A 270 26.65 18.69 7.51
C GLU A 270 25.69 17.74 8.20
N GLY A 271 24.63 17.33 7.51
CA GLY A 271 23.66 16.36 8.04
C GLY A 271 23.50 15.18 7.11
N VAL A 272 23.55 13.97 7.67
CA VAL A 272 23.39 12.71 6.94
C VAL A 272 22.42 11.80 7.68
N ASP A 273 21.32 11.44 7.02
CA ASP A 273 20.38 10.44 7.54
C ASP A 273 20.96 9.02 7.39
N ASP A 274 20.58 8.12 8.29
CA ASP A 274 20.84 6.68 8.11
C ASP A 274 20.13 6.15 6.87
N TYR A 275 20.68 5.07 6.28
CA TYR A 275 19.97 4.38 5.21
C TYR A 275 18.66 3.79 5.74
N THR A 276 17.55 4.23 5.17
CA THR A 276 16.28 3.51 5.29
C THR A 276 16.42 2.18 4.56
N ARG A 277 16.11 1.03 5.18
CA ARG A 277 16.17 -0.25 4.46
C ARG A 277 15.00 -0.42 3.50
N GLY A 278 15.28 -1.10 2.39
CA GLY A 278 14.30 -1.67 1.47
C GLY A 278 13.70 -2.95 2.00
N ALA A 279 12.64 -3.40 1.35
CA ALA A 279 12.00 -4.69 1.60
C ALA A 279 12.86 -5.85 1.03
N PHE A 280 12.31 -6.66 0.12
CA PHE A 280 13.00 -7.82 -0.47
C PHE A 280 14.23 -7.47 -1.32
N LEU A 281 14.35 -6.21 -1.75
CA LEU A 281 15.46 -5.71 -2.55
C LEU A 281 16.34 -4.77 -1.72
N VAL A 282 17.62 -4.69 -2.08
CA VAL A 282 18.55 -3.72 -1.47
C VAL A 282 18.12 -2.36 -1.97
N GLN A 283 17.38 -1.64 -1.13
CA GLN A 283 16.93 -0.29 -1.40
C GLN A 283 17.26 0.58 -0.19
N GLY A 284 17.76 1.78 -0.45
CA GLY A 284 18.38 2.61 0.55
C GLY A 284 18.21 4.08 0.22
N LEU A 285 17.29 4.78 0.89
CA LEU A 285 17.25 6.24 0.79
C LEU A 285 18.08 6.86 1.91
N GLN A 286 18.99 7.75 1.53
CA GLN A 286 19.77 8.59 2.41
C GLN A 286 19.60 10.05 2.00
N ARG A 287 19.15 10.90 2.93
CA ARG A 287 19.07 12.35 2.70
C ARG A 287 20.30 13.02 3.30
N ARG A 288 20.85 13.98 2.56
CA ARG A 288 22.06 14.69 2.93
C ARG A 288 21.82 16.19 2.75
N ASP A 289 22.32 16.98 3.67
CA ASP A 289 22.35 18.43 3.52
C ASP A 289 23.64 19.03 4.04
N VAL A 290 23.91 20.23 3.55
CA VAL A 290 25.03 21.06 3.94
C VAL A 290 24.49 22.48 4.10
N VAL A 291 24.68 23.05 5.27
CA VAL A 291 24.42 24.46 5.56
C VAL A 291 25.76 25.13 5.81
N VAL A 292 25.98 26.27 5.16
CA VAL A 292 27.20 27.06 5.32
C VAL A 292 26.80 28.45 5.75
N PHE A 293 27.30 28.85 6.92
CA PHE A 293 27.24 30.24 7.36
C PHE A 293 28.59 30.90 7.13
N LEU A 294 28.59 32.07 6.50
CA LEU A 294 29.76 32.95 6.44
C LEU A 294 29.56 34.09 7.43
N ARG A 295 30.60 34.43 8.17
CA ARG A 295 30.61 35.52 9.14
C ARG A 295 31.80 36.44 8.87
N LEU A 296 31.51 37.73 8.74
CA LEU A 296 32.52 38.79 8.64
C LEU A 296 32.62 39.50 9.99
N ARG A 297 33.81 39.52 10.61
CA ARG A 297 34.04 40.25 11.86
C ARG A 297 35.09 41.34 11.67
N GLN A 298 34.87 42.47 12.31
CA GLN A 298 35.84 43.54 12.42
C GLN A 298 36.34 43.62 13.85
N CYS A 299 37.65 43.45 14.01
CA CYS A 299 38.31 43.49 15.30
C CYS A 299 38.94 44.87 15.49
N SER A 300 38.59 45.52 16.60
CA SER A 300 39.30 46.73 17.04
C SER A 300 40.70 46.35 17.54
N SER A 301 41.61 47.33 17.56
CA SER A 301 42.97 47.20 18.15
C SER A 301 42.96 46.66 19.58
N ASN A 302 41.85 46.86 20.31
CA ASN A 302 41.67 46.43 21.70
C ASN A 302 41.28 44.94 21.81
N GLY A 303 41.32 44.16 20.73
CA GLY A 303 40.98 42.74 20.72
C GLY A 303 39.48 42.43 20.73
N THR A 304 38.62 43.45 20.83
CA THR A 304 37.17 43.30 20.74
C THR A 304 36.73 43.14 19.28
N CYS A 305 36.23 41.95 18.92
CA CYS A 305 35.75 41.66 17.57
C CYS A 305 34.22 41.68 17.50
N SER A 306 33.67 42.53 16.62
CA SER A 306 32.24 42.62 16.38
C SER A 306 31.85 42.07 15.01
N THR A 307 30.70 41.42 14.91
CA THR A 307 30.22 40.84 13.66
C THR A 307 29.54 41.91 12.81
N VAL A 308 29.98 42.04 11.55
CA VAL A 308 29.54 43.06 10.59
C VAL A 308 28.49 42.49 9.63
N ALA A 309 28.68 41.24 9.18
CA ALA A 309 27.76 40.60 8.25
C ALA A 309 27.73 39.07 8.44
N VAL A 310 26.57 38.48 8.11
CA VAL A 310 26.37 37.03 8.04
C VAL A 310 25.65 36.65 6.73
N GLU A 311 26.08 35.55 6.12
CA GLU A 311 25.45 34.97 4.92
C GLU A 311 25.06 33.51 5.16
N ASP A 312 23.88 33.08 4.66
CA ASP A 312 23.33 31.72 4.81
C ASP A 312 23.16 31.02 3.45
N TYR A 313 23.92 29.93 3.27
CA TYR A 313 23.88 29.08 2.08
C TYR A 313 23.46 27.65 2.43
N ARG A 314 22.53 27.09 1.65
CA ARG A 314 22.00 25.76 1.94
C ARG A 314 21.91 24.86 0.72
N TYR A 315 22.39 23.63 0.90
CA TYR A 315 22.45 22.58 -0.12
C TYR A 315 21.81 21.31 0.40
N GLN A 316 21.14 20.57 -0.48
CA GLN A 316 20.53 19.29 -0.14
C GLN A 316 20.59 18.34 -1.32
N ASP A 317 20.76 17.06 -1.01
CA ASP A 317 20.75 15.96 -1.94
C ASP A 317 20.03 14.75 -1.32
N ARG A 318 19.49 13.88 -2.18
CA ARG A 318 18.90 12.60 -1.81
C ARG A 318 19.56 11.49 -2.62
N LEU A 319 20.31 10.63 -1.94
CA LEU A 319 20.93 9.46 -2.53
C LEU A 319 20.01 8.25 -2.35
N LEU A 320 19.66 7.62 -3.46
CA LEU A 320 18.93 6.38 -3.49
C LEU A 320 19.87 5.28 -3.96
N ARG A 321 20.11 4.29 -3.10
CA ARG A 321 20.78 3.05 -3.47
C ARG A 321 19.74 1.99 -3.80
N THR A 322 19.78 1.36 -4.96
CA THR A 322 18.82 0.35 -5.36
C THR A 322 19.36 -0.62 -6.41
N ASN A 323 19.06 -1.91 -6.22
CA ASN A 323 19.25 -2.95 -7.24
C ASN A 323 17.92 -3.34 -7.94
N VAL A 324 16.90 -2.47 -7.93
CA VAL A 324 15.59 -2.77 -8.52
C VAL A 324 15.68 -3.04 -10.03
N THR A 325 16.65 -2.42 -10.70
CA THR A 325 16.90 -2.60 -12.13
C THR A 325 17.41 -4.00 -12.45
N ASP A 326 18.20 -4.60 -11.56
CA ASP A 326 18.73 -5.96 -11.75
C ASP A 326 17.61 -6.99 -11.64
N PHE A 327 16.66 -6.74 -10.73
CA PHE A 327 15.46 -7.55 -10.56
C PHE A 327 14.33 -7.17 -11.53
N ALA A 328 14.52 -6.22 -12.44
CA ALA A 328 13.48 -5.78 -13.36
C ALA A 328 12.99 -6.92 -14.26
N VAL A 329 13.85 -7.87 -14.63
CA VAL A 329 13.48 -9.06 -15.39
C VAL A 329 12.56 -9.97 -14.57
N VAL A 330 12.90 -10.22 -13.31
CA VAL A 330 12.09 -11.05 -12.39
C VAL A 330 10.73 -10.41 -12.14
N ILE A 331 10.70 -9.11 -11.82
CA ILE A 331 9.47 -8.34 -11.61
C ILE A 331 8.60 -8.33 -12.88
N THR A 332 9.24 -8.16 -14.04
CA THR A 332 8.58 -8.25 -15.35
C THR A 332 7.97 -9.63 -15.56
N ALA A 333 8.74 -10.69 -15.34
CA ALA A 333 8.29 -12.06 -15.52
C ALA A 333 7.09 -12.36 -14.61
N LEU A 334 7.14 -11.99 -13.32
CA LEU A 334 6.03 -12.16 -12.38
C LEU A 334 4.76 -11.46 -12.87
N ARG A 335 4.85 -10.19 -13.28
CA ARG A 335 3.70 -9.43 -13.79
C ARG A 335 3.17 -9.96 -15.12
N VAL A 336 4.04 -10.38 -16.03
CA VAL A 336 3.66 -10.96 -17.32
C VAL A 336 2.99 -12.31 -17.13
N ILE A 337 3.53 -13.19 -16.30
CA ILE A 337 2.91 -14.48 -15.96
C ILE A 337 1.55 -14.26 -15.32
N GLY A 338 1.45 -13.34 -14.35
CA GLY A 338 0.19 -12.94 -13.74
C GLY A 338 -0.83 -12.44 -14.79
N GLN A 339 -0.42 -11.55 -15.69
CA GLN A 339 -1.29 -10.99 -16.73
C GLN A 339 -1.74 -12.04 -17.75
N LEU A 340 -0.81 -12.87 -18.25
CA LEU A 340 -1.12 -13.95 -19.18
C LEU A 340 -2.09 -14.95 -18.56
N TYR A 341 -1.94 -15.24 -17.28
CA TYR A 341 -2.89 -16.06 -16.55
C TYR A 341 -4.28 -15.42 -16.49
N MET A 342 -4.37 -14.11 -16.22
CA MET A 342 -5.65 -13.40 -16.22
C MET A 342 -6.31 -13.35 -17.60
N TYR A 343 -5.52 -13.23 -18.68
CA TYR A 343 -6.02 -13.37 -20.04
C TYR A 343 -6.56 -14.78 -20.32
N ALA A 344 -5.81 -15.82 -19.94
CA ALA A 344 -6.25 -17.20 -20.08
C ALA A 344 -7.53 -17.45 -19.27
N ARG A 345 -7.64 -16.90 -18.07
CA ARG A 345 -8.84 -16.99 -17.23
C ARG A 345 -10.04 -16.29 -17.86
N PHE A 346 -9.87 -15.07 -18.36
CA PHE A 346 -10.95 -14.33 -19.01
C PHE A 346 -11.41 -15.02 -20.31
N LEU A 347 -10.47 -15.47 -21.14
CA LEU A 347 -10.78 -16.24 -22.35
C LEU A 347 -11.45 -17.57 -22.01
N GLY A 348 -10.98 -18.27 -20.99
CA GLY A 348 -11.58 -19.49 -20.47
C GLY A 348 -13.03 -19.28 -20.02
N LEU A 349 -13.32 -18.15 -19.36
CA LEU A 349 -14.68 -17.77 -18.99
C LEU A 349 -15.55 -17.48 -20.22
N LEU A 350 -15.05 -16.72 -21.20
CA LEU A 350 -15.77 -16.44 -22.46
C LEU A 350 -16.10 -17.72 -23.23
N LEU A 351 -15.11 -18.58 -23.42
CA LEU A 351 -15.27 -19.88 -24.07
C LEU A 351 -16.19 -20.79 -23.27
N GLY A 352 -16.07 -20.79 -21.94
CA GLY A 352 -16.94 -21.53 -21.03
C GLY A 352 -18.39 -21.10 -21.17
N CYS A 353 -18.68 -19.80 -21.12
CA CYS A 353 -20.00 -19.23 -21.37
C CYS A 353 -20.53 -19.63 -22.76
N PHE A 354 -19.67 -19.61 -23.79
CA PHE A 354 -20.05 -20.01 -25.14
C PHE A 354 -20.41 -21.50 -25.26
N VAL A 355 -19.59 -22.38 -24.72
CA VAL A 355 -19.85 -23.83 -24.69
C VAL A 355 -21.08 -24.15 -23.85
N ALA A 356 -21.22 -23.50 -22.70
CA ALA A 356 -22.34 -23.67 -21.78
C ALA A 356 -23.67 -23.09 -22.33
N SER A 357 -23.62 -22.16 -23.29
CA SER A 357 -24.83 -21.61 -23.93
C SER A 357 -25.56 -22.62 -24.84
N LYS A 358 -24.83 -23.53 -25.50
CA LYS A 358 -25.39 -24.52 -26.44
C LYS A 358 -26.45 -25.43 -25.79
N PRO A 359 -26.21 -26.06 -24.62
CA PRO A 359 -27.23 -26.85 -23.93
C PRO A 359 -28.42 -26.00 -23.47
N LEU A 360 -28.21 -24.71 -23.16
CA LEU A 360 -29.24 -23.80 -22.69
C LEU A 360 -30.15 -23.22 -23.80
N LEU A 361 -29.89 -23.51 -25.07
CA LEU A 361 -30.73 -23.07 -26.18
C LEU A 361 -31.70 -24.17 -26.65
N LEU A 362 -32.88 -23.76 -27.14
CA LEU A 362 -33.81 -24.64 -27.85
C LEU A 362 -33.09 -25.37 -28.98
N PRO A 363 -33.42 -26.64 -29.26
CA PRO A 363 -32.84 -27.40 -30.37
C PRO A 363 -32.81 -26.63 -31.70
N GLN A 364 -33.93 -25.94 -32.01
CA GLN A 364 -34.09 -25.11 -33.22
C GLN A 364 -33.15 -23.89 -33.26
N HIS A 365 -32.74 -23.38 -32.11
CA HIS A 365 -31.85 -22.22 -32.01
C HIS A 365 -30.40 -22.60 -31.73
N ARG A 366 -30.10 -23.91 -31.61
CA ARG A 366 -28.74 -24.36 -31.41
C ARG A 366 -27.85 -24.01 -32.59
N SER A 367 -28.29 -24.07 -33.85
CA SER A 367 -27.42 -23.72 -34.99
C SER A 367 -27.15 -22.21 -35.13
N ALA A 368 -27.98 -21.36 -34.52
CA ALA A 368 -27.89 -19.91 -34.65
C ALA A 368 -26.75 -19.32 -33.80
N TYR A 369 -25.65 -18.92 -34.46
CA TYR A 369 -24.47 -18.33 -33.83
C TYR A 369 -24.81 -17.09 -32.98
N TRP A 370 -25.62 -16.16 -33.51
CA TRP A 370 -26.00 -14.93 -32.81
C TRP A 370 -26.75 -15.18 -31.49
N ARG A 371 -27.65 -16.18 -31.45
CA ARG A 371 -28.38 -16.52 -30.22
C ARG A 371 -27.48 -17.17 -29.18
N ARG A 372 -26.49 -17.97 -29.62
CA ARG A 372 -25.42 -18.46 -28.73
C ARG A 372 -24.59 -17.32 -28.17
N ALA A 373 -24.12 -16.41 -29.02
CA ALA A 373 -23.34 -15.25 -28.59
C ALA A 373 -24.12 -14.39 -27.59
N ALA A 374 -25.39 -14.08 -27.87
CA ALA A 374 -26.25 -13.31 -26.97
C ALA A 374 -26.42 -13.98 -25.60
N MET A 375 -26.67 -15.30 -25.56
CA MET A 375 -26.75 -16.03 -24.28
C MET A 375 -25.41 -16.10 -23.56
N SER A 376 -24.30 -16.21 -24.29
CA SER A 376 -22.96 -16.24 -23.70
C SER A 376 -22.62 -14.91 -23.03
N ILE A 377 -22.95 -13.80 -23.68
CA ILE A 377 -22.81 -12.43 -23.14
C ILE A 377 -23.71 -12.27 -21.89
N LYS A 378 -24.94 -12.79 -21.94
CA LYS A 378 -25.83 -12.78 -20.77
C LYS A 378 -25.22 -13.52 -19.58
N LEU A 379 -24.71 -14.74 -19.79
CA LEU A 379 -24.03 -15.52 -18.73
C LEU A 379 -22.82 -14.76 -18.17
N LEU A 380 -22.01 -14.13 -19.04
CA LEU A 380 -20.84 -13.34 -18.62
C LEU A 380 -21.21 -12.21 -17.65
N PHE A 381 -22.31 -11.51 -17.90
CA PHE A 381 -22.79 -10.42 -17.01
C PHE A 381 -23.52 -10.91 -15.76
N LEU A 382 -24.00 -12.16 -15.74
CA LEU A 382 -24.56 -12.80 -14.55
C LEU A 382 -23.49 -13.34 -13.60
N VAL A 383 -22.23 -13.44 -14.04
CA VAL A 383 -21.09 -13.78 -13.18
C VAL A 383 -20.55 -12.51 -12.51
N PRO A 384 -20.35 -12.48 -11.17
CA PRO A 384 -19.70 -11.35 -10.51
C PRO A 384 -18.25 -11.19 -10.96
N SER A 385 -17.90 -10.02 -11.51
CA SER A 385 -16.55 -9.77 -12.07
C SER A 385 -15.45 -9.88 -11.00
N GLN A 386 -15.71 -9.43 -9.77
CA GLN A 386 -14.74 -9.44 -8.67
C GLN A 386 -14.33 -10.86 -8.25
N VAL A 387 -15.22 -11.84 -8.38
CA VAL A 387 -14.93 -13.26 -8.14
C VAL A 387 -13.99 -13.81 -9.22
N VAL A 388 -14.13 -13.32 -10.46
CA VAL A 388 -13.22 -13.67 -11.56
C VAL A 388 -11.86 -12.97 -11.42
N VAL A 389 -11.83 -11.74 -10.94
CA VAL A 389 -10.58 -10.98 -10.75
C VAL A 389 -9.75 -11.59 -9.62
N TYR A 390 -10.34 -11.80 -8.44
CA TYR A 390 -9.59 -12.19 -7.24
C TYR A 390 -9.65 -13.68 -6.90
N GLY A 391 -10.44 -14.50 -7.60
CA GLY A 391 -10.65 -15.90 -7.23
C GLY A 391 -9.46 -16.84 -7.46
N SER A 392 -8.44 -16.45 -8.22
CA SER A 392 -7.26 -17.29 -8.50
C SER A 392 -6.07 -16.82 -7.69
N LEU A 393 -5.48 -17.73 -6.92
CA LEU A 393 -4.32 -17.42 -6.09
C LEU A 393 -3.07 -17.10 -6.92
N LEU A 394 -2.81 -17.84 -8.00
CA LEU A 394 -1.56 -17.72 -8.77
C LEU A 394 -1.29 -16.30 -9.29
N PRO A 395 -2.20 -15.66 -10.07
CA PRO A 395 -1.97 -14.30 -10.55
C PRO A 395 -1.86 -13.31 -9.39
N VAL A 396 -2.71 -13.45 -8.35
CA VAL A 396 -2.67 -12.61 -7.15
C VAL A 396 -1.31 -12.70 -6.45
N ALA A 397 -0.76 -13.90 -6.27
CA ALA A 397 0.54 -14.12 -5.67
C ALA A 397 1.67 -13.54 -6.52
N CYS A 398 1.62 -13.68 -7.85
CA CYS A 398 2.58 -13.07 -8.78
C CYS A 398 2.58 -11.54 -8.66
N TYR A 399 1.41 -10.90 -8.70
CA TYR A 399 1.30 -9.44 -8.56
C TYR A 399 1.69 -8.95 -7.17
N ALA A 400 1.28 -9.64 -6.11
CA ALA A 400 1.63 -9.27 -4.74
C ALA A 400 3.15 -9.37 -4.51
N THR A 401 3.78 -10.44 -4.98
CA THR A 401 5.24 -10.61 -4.89
C THR A 401 5.97 -9.52 -5.67
N ALA A 402 5.55 -9.26 -6.92
CA ALA A 402 6.13 -8.19 -7.74
C ALA A 402 5.99 -6.81 -7.06
N HIS A 403 4.82 -6.51 -6.49
CA HIS A 403 4.58 -5.26 -5.74
C HIS A 403 5.49 -5.14 -4.53
N VAL A 404 5.60 -6.18 -3.71
CA VAL A 404 6.46 -6.17 -2.52
C VAL A 404 7.94 -5.93 -2.89
N MET A 405 8.39 -6.41 -4.04
CA MET A 405 9.76 -6.18 -4.54
C MET A 405 10.02 -4.73 -4.97
N ASP A 406 9.05 -4.05 -5.59
CA ASP A 406 9.23 -2.68 -6.10
C ASP A 406 8.46 -1.58 -5.34
N ALA A 407 7.79 -1.90 -4.24
CA ALA A 407 6.95 -0.99 -3.47
C ALA A 407 7.70 0.24 -2.94
N VAL A 408 8.94 0.11 -2.45
CA VAL A 408 9.70 1.28 -1.96
C VAL A 408 9.98 2.24 -3.11
N MET A 409 10.41 1.71 -4.27
CA MET A 409 10.72 2.53 -5.45
C MET A 409 9.48 3.25 -5.94
N MET A 410 8.38 2.52 -6.04
CA MET A 410 7.08 3.07 -6.34
C MET A 410 6.72 4.21 -5.38
N GLN A 411 6.88 4.00 -4.07
CA GLN A 411 6.62 5.02 -3.06
C GLN A 411 7.53 6.24 -3.19
N GLN A 412 8.80 6.09 -3.59
CA GLN A 412 9.70 7.21 -3.86
C GLN A 412 9.30 8.01 -5.10
N PHE A 413 8.85 7.34 -6.18
CA PHE A 413 8.31 8.02 -7.35
C PHE A 413 7.05 8.83 -7.00
N MET A 414 6.16 8.23 -6.20
CA MET A 414 4.98 8.92 -5.68
C MET A 414 5.37 10.09 -4.76
N ASP A 415 6.39 9.94 -3.90
CA ASP A 415 6.91 11.00 -3.02
C ASP A 415 7.34 12.21 -3.86
N GLY A 416 8.12 11.97 -4.91
CA GLY A 416 8.64 13.01 -5.81
C GLY A 416 7.55 13.71 -6.63
N LYS A 417 6.59 12.97 -7.19
CA LYS A 417 5.48 13.53 -7.98
C LYS A 417 4.47 14.30 -7.12
N LEU A 418 4.26 13.87 -5.87
CA LEU A 418 3.35 14.52 -4.92
C LEU A 418 4.06 15.59 -4.05
N SER A 419 5.39 15.73 -4.14
CA SER A 419 6.13 16.80 -3.46
C SER A 419 6.18 18.05 -4.32
N THR A 420 5.28 19.00 -4.10
CA THR A 420 5.39 20.34 -4.70
C THR A 420 5.93 21.35 -3.69
N LEU A 421 6.69 22.35 -4.17
CA LEU A 421 7.36 23.35 -3.32
C LEU A 421 6.37 24.23 -2.54
N GLY A 422 5.10 24.31 -2.96
CA GLY A 422 4.02 25.05 -2.30
C GLY A 422 2.78 24.23 -1.94
N GLY A 423 2.83 22.89 -1.99
CA GLY A 423 1.69 22.02 -1.68
C GLY A 423 0.56 22.00 -2.73
N VAL A 424 0.62 22.85 -3.76
CA VAL A 424 -0.32 22.84 -4.89
C VAL A 424 0.06 21.74 -5.87
N LEU A 425 -0.83 20.79 -6.13
CA LEU A 425 -0.66 19.72 -7.11
C LEU A 425 -1.03 20.24 -8.50
N ASN A 426 -0.06 20.71 -9.27
CA ASN A 426 -0.24 21.01 -10.69
C ASN A 426 0.14 19.76 -11.51
N GLN A 427 -0.78 18.82 -11.66
CA GLN A 427 -0.58 17.57 -12.41
C GLN A 427 -1.68 17.42 -13.45
N SER A 428 -1.34 16.83 -14.60
CA SER A 428 -2.35 16.50 -15.61
C SER A 428 -3.29 15.38 -15.14
N VAL A 429 -4.51 15.32 -15.68
CA VAL A 429 -5.47 14.24 -15.36
C VAL A 429 -4.88 12.86 -15.65
N THR A 430 -4.12 12.73 -16.75
CA THR A 430 -3.45 11.48 -17.13
C THR A 430 -2.38 11.07 -16.12
N GLU A 431 -1.61 12.02 -15.60
CA GLU A 431 -0.65 11.76 -14.51
C GLU A 431 -1.37 11.36 -13.22
N MET A 432 -2.48 12.01 -12.87
CA MET A 432 -3.26 11.65 -11.70
C MET A 432 -3.84 10.23 -11.81
N LEU A 433 -4.34 9.85 -12.99
CA LEU A 433 -4.84 8.49 -13.25
C LEU A 433 -3.73 7.43 -13.18
N THR A 434 -2.53 7.72 -13.70
CA THR A 434 -1.38 6.81 -13.62
C THR A 434 -0.80 6.71 -12.20
N LEU A 435 -0.79 7.81 -11.44
CA LEU A 435 -0.44 7.81 -10.02
C LEU A 435 -1.45 6.99 -9.19
N GLY A 436 -2.75 7.19 -9.43
CA GLY A 436 -3.81 6.41 -8.79
C GLY A 436 -3.75 4.92 -9.15
N ALA A 437 -3.52 4.61 -10.43
CA ALA A 437 -3.29 3.25 -10.92
C ALA A 437 -2.16 2.55 -10.18
N THR A 438 -1.05 3.28 -10.03
CA THR A 438 0.16 2.79 -9.39
C THR A 438 -0.07 2.58 -7.89
N ALA A 439 -0.66 3.55 -7.18
CA ALA A 439 -0.99 3.46 -5.77
C ALA A 439 -1.94 2.29 -5.43
N MET A 440 -2.88 1.97 -6.33
CA MET A 440 -3.85 0.89 -6.19
C MET A 440 -3.24 -0.52 -6.31
N ARG A 441 -1.96 -0.69 -6.63
CA ARG A 441 -1.29 -2.00 -6.66
C ARG A 441 -1.31 -2.74 -5.32
N SER A 442 -1.47 -1.99 -4.22
CA SER A 442 -1.74 -2.54 -2.89
C SER A 442 -2.96 -3.47 -2.85
N VAL A 443 -3.87 -3.38 -3.82
CA VAL A 443 -5.03 -4.27 -3.98
C VAL A 443 -4.63 -5.74 -4.09
N TRP A 444 -3.50 -6.04 -4.75
CA TRP A 444 -3.02 -7.40 -4.92
C TRP A 444 -2.45 -7.97 -3.62
N LEU A 445 -1.78 -7.12 -2.82
CA LEU A 445 -1.32 -7.48 -1.48
C LEU A 445 -2.50 -7.79 -0.56
N LEU A 446 -3.54 -6.95 -0.59
CA LEU A 446 -4.76 -7.17 0.19
C LEU A 446 -5.49 -8.45 -0.24
N ALA A 447 -5.64 -8.67 -1.54
CA ALA A 447 -6.24 -9.89 -2.08
C ALA A 447 -5.45 -11.14 -1.64
N PHE A 448 -4.12 -11.08 -1.64
CA PHE A 448 -3.27 -12.17 -1.18
C PHE A 448 -3.47 -12.46 0.32
N VAL A 449 -3.53 -11.43 1.17
CA VAL A 449 -3.85 -11.60 2.60
C VAL A 449 -5.24 -12.21 2.79
N CYS A 450 -6.23 -11.79 2.01
CA CYS A 450 -7.58 -12.36 2.07
C CYS A 450 -7.61 -13.83 1.63
N HIS A 451 -6.79 -14.22 0.64
CA HIS A 451 -6.58 -15.64 0.28
C HIS A 451 -6.01 -16.44 1.45
N LEU A 452 -4.95 -15.95 2.10
CA LEU A 452 -4.35 -16.62 3.26
C LEU A 452 -5.34 -16.75 4.41
N ALA A 453 -6.07 -15.68 4.73
CA ALA A 453 -7.12 -15.71 5.75
C ALA A 453 -8.23 -16.71 5.40
N SER A 454 -8.68 -16.73 4.13
CA SER A 454 -9.68 -17.67 3.65
C SER A 454 -9.20 -19.13 3.75
N MET A 455 -7.94 -19.42 3.42
CA MET A 455 -7.34 -20.75 3.61
C MET A 455 -7.30 -21.15 5.08
N LEU A 456 -6.85 -20.26 5.96
CA LEU A 456 -6.77 -20.52 7.40
C LEU A 456 -8.16 -20.76 8.01
N TRP A 457 -9.18 -19.98 7.63
CA TRP A 457 -10.54 -20.16 8.12
C TRP A 457 -11.22 -21.41 7.56
N SER A 458 -11.05 -21.68 6.26
CA SER A 458 -11.67 -22.83 5.60
C SER A 458 -11.06 -24.16 6.03
N SER A 459 -9.77 -24.18 6.41
CA SER A 459 -9.13 -25.39 6.96
C SER A 459 -9.73 -25.88 8.29
N ARG A 460 -10.40 -25.02 9.06
CA ARG A 460 -10.89 -25.34 10.41
C ARG A 460 -12.41 -25.47 10.56
N SER A 461 -13.21 -24.84 9.70
CA SER A 461 -14.62 -24.56 10.04
C SER A 461 -15.62 -24.50 8.88
N TRP A 462 -15.17 -24.86 7.68
CA TRP A 462 -16.04 -24.82 6.50
C TRP A 462 -16.86 -26.12 6.36
N SER A 463 -18.13 -25.97 6.01
CA SER A 463 -19.03 -27.02 5.51
C SER A 463 -19.97 -26.42 4.45
N PRO A 464 -20.62 -27.23 3.60
CA PRO A 464 -21.66 -26.75 2.68
C PRO A 464 -22.78 -25.98 3.39
N VAL A 465 -23.15 -26.41 4.61
CA VAL A 465 -24.19 -25.78 5.44
C VAL A 465 -23.73 -24.46 6.02
N SER A 466 -22.52 -24.42 6.59
CA SER A 466 -21.98 -23.23 7.23
C SER A 466 -21.52 -22.17 6.24
N GLY A 467 -21.21 -22.57 4.99
CA GLY A 467 -20.74 -21.71 3.91
C GLY A 467 -19.28 -21.28 4.06
N VAL A 468 -18.73 -20.64 3.03
CA VAL A 468 -17.38 -20.06 3.05
C VAL A 468 -17.46 -18.57 3.40
N ILE A 469 -16.58 -18.11 4.28
CA ILE A 469 -16.44 -16.68 4.58
C ILE A 469 -15.73 -16.01 3.40
N GLY A 470 -16.40 -15.04 2.78
CA GLY A 470 -15.84 -14.20 1.73
C GLY A 470 -16.01 -12.72 2.06
N MET A 471 -15.15 -11.89 1.46
CA MET A 471 -15.23 -10.44 1.54
C MET A 471 -16.36 -9.92 0.62
N PRO A 472 -17.08 -8.85 0.99
CA PRO A 472 -18.04 -8.23 0.08
C PRO A 472 -17.41 -7.79 -1.24
N GLU A 473 -18.23 -7.72 -2.28
CA GLU A 473 -17.88 -7.18 -3.59
C GLU A 473 -17.36 -5.74 -3.43
N PHE A 474 -16.26 -5.43 -4.13
CA PHE A 474 -15.50 -4.17 -4.06
C PHE A 474 -14.83 -3.84 -2.72
N PHE A 475 -14.95 -4.67 -1.68
CA PHE A 475 -14.31 -4.39 -0.40
C PHE A 475 -12.80 -4.24 -0.53
N ILE A 476 -12.16 -5.19 -1.21
CA ILE A 476 -10.72 -5.19 -1.46
C ILE A 476 -10.31 -3.91 -2.22
N THR A 477 -11.06 -3.56 -3.27
CA THR A 477 -10.80 -2.37 -4.09
C THR A 477 -11.00 -1.07 -3.31
N ALA A 478 -12.04 -0.98 -2.48
CA ALA A 478 -12.35 0.19 -1.66
C ALA A 478 -11.26 0.45 -0.62
N LEU A 479 -10.82 -0.60 0.10
CA LEU A 479 -9.71 -0.47 1.06
C LEU A 479 -8.40 -0.06 0.36
N ALA A 480 -8.10 -0.66 -0.80
CA ALA A 480 -6.91 -0.31 -1.57
C ALA A 480 -6.96 1.15 -2.07
N SER A 481 -8.12 1.69 -2.41
CA SER A 481 -8.25 3.07 -2.90
C SER A 481 -7.81 4.14 -1.89
N VAL A 482 -7.84 3.83 -0.59
CA VAL A 482 -7.36 4.74 0.46
C VAL A 482 -5.86 5.01 0.33
N THR A 483 -5.08 4.11 -0.28
CA THR A 483 -3.63 4.33 -0.49
C THR A 483 -3.35 5.47 -1.48
N ILE A 484 -4.31 5.85 -2.33
CA ILE A 484 -4.18 6.96 -3.28
C ILE A 484 -3.91 8.27 -2.53
N VAL A 485 -4.59 8.48 -1.40
CA VAL A 485 -4.48 9.71 -0.60
C VAL A 485 -3.42 9.62 0.50
N ALA A 486 -2.80 8.45 0.69
CA ALA A 486 -1.86 8.20 1.78
C ALA A 486 -0.64 9.14 1.77
N GLN A 487 -0.19 9.52 0.57
CA GLN A 487 0.97 10.38 0.38
C GLN A 487 0.61 11.86 0.22
N LEU A 488 -0.66 12.27 0.42
CA LEU A 488 -1.01 13.69 0.39
C LEU A 488 -0.21 14.45 1.45
N ARG A 489 0.38 15.56 1.00
CA ARG A 489 1.22 16.44 1.82
C ARG A 489 0.39 17.65 2.26
N ALA A 490 0.51 18.03 3.53
CA ALA A 490 0.01 19.31 4.01
C ALA A 490 1.13 20.04 4.75
N ILE A 491 1.38 21.28 4.37
CA ILE A 491 2.47 22.12 4.90
C ILE A 491 2.29 22.31 6.42
N SER A 492 1.06 22.53 6.87
CA SER A 492 0.69 22.69 8.28
C SER A 492 0.94 21.47 9.15
N TRP A 493 1.11 20.28 8.56
CA TRP A 493 1.43 19.06 9.31
C TRP A 493 2.93 18.89 9.60
N ARG A 494 3.77 19.77 9.03
CA ARG A 494 5.22 19.67 9.13
C ARG A 494 5.67 19.71 10.59
N ASP A 495 6.37 18.65 11.00
CA ASP A 495 7.03 18.58 12.30
C ASP A 495 8.38 17.90 12.13
N SER A 496 9.42 18.61 12.52
CA SER A 496 10.81 18.15 12.46
C SER A 496 11.52 18.27 13.81
N ARG A 497 10.78 18.24 14.93
CA ARG A 497 11.35 18.41 16.27
C ARG A 497 12.48 17.41 16.56
N VAL A 498 13.52 17.90 17.20
CA VAL A 498 14.63 17.08 17.70
C VAL A 498 14.19 16.49 19.04
N LEU A 499 14.37 15.18 19.20
CA LEU A 499 13.92 14.45 20.39
C LEU A 499 15.09 14.12 21.32
N GLU A 500 16.18 13.64 20.73
CA GLU A 500 17.37 13.24 21.46
C GLU A 500 18.60 13.75 20.71
N THR A 501 19.58 14.27 21.46
CA THR A 501 20.89 14.68 20.96
C THR A 501 21.97 14.12 21.87
N TYR A 502 23.05 13.60 21.28
CA TYR A 502 24.24 13.20 22.02
C TYR A 502 25.49 13.42 21.17
N GLU A 503 26.56 13.88 21.80
CA GLU A 503 27.85 14.06 21.14
C GLU A 503 28.52 12.70 20.94
N VAL A 504 29.16 12.54 19.79
CA VAL A 504 29.88 11.32 19.43
C VAL A 504 31.29 11.67 18.98
N PRO A 505 32.32 10.86 19.30
CA PRO A 505 33.69 11.16 18.88
C PRO A 505 33.79 11.43 17.39
N SER A 506 34.41 12.56 17.03
CA SER A 506 34.63 12.95 15.65
C SER A 506 35.75 12.12 15.03
N SER A 507 35.39 11.15 14.19
CA SER A 507 36.33 10.37 13.40
C SER A 507 35.77 10.20 11.99
N SER A 508 36.57 10.52 10.97
CA SER A 508 36.18 10.36 9.56
C SER A 508 35.77 8.92 9.25
N THR A 509 36.48 7.94 9.80
CA THR A 509 36.16 6.50 9.67
C THR A 509 34.83 6.17 10.33
N ASN A 510 34.61 6.64 11.57
CA ASN A 510 33.34 6.40 12.27
C ASN A 510 32.16 7.07 11.54
N THR A 511 32.37 8.25 10.99
CA THR A 511 31.36 8.97 10.22
C THR A 511 31.03 8.26 8.91
N LEU A 512 32.03 7.72 8.20
CA LEU A 512 31.82 6.93 6.99
C LEU A 512 31.09 5.60 7.28
N VAL A 513 31.54 4.85 8.29
CA VAL A 513 30.89 3.60 8.72
C VAL A 513 29.43 3.85 9.12
N ARG A 514 29.15 4.99 9.77
CA ARG A 514 27.79 5.39 10.13
C ARG A 514 26.97 5.85 8.94
N ALA A 515 27.56 6.57 7.99
CA ALA A 515 26.90 6.94 6.75
C ALA A 515 26.48 5.71 5.92
N LEU A 516 27.16 4.57 6.09
CA LEU A 516 26.82 3.29 5.49
C LEU A 516 25.87 2.43 6.35
N ARG A 517 25.62 2.82 7.61
CA ARG A 517 24.80 2.04 8.53
C ARG A 517 23.32 2.19 8.17
N ALA A 518 22.66 1.06 8.00
CA ALA A 518 21.21 1.03 7.87
C ALA A 518 20.55 1.25 9.23
N ASN A 519 19.44 1.98 9.25
CA ASN A 519 18.62 2.12 10.44
C ASN A 519 18.15 0.72 10.88
N ARG A 520 18.50 0.32 12.11
CA ARG A 520 18.07 -0.97 12.67
C ARG A 520 16.65 -0.77 13.20
N GLY A 521 15.65 -1.19 12.42
CA GLY A 521 14.31 -1.44 12.95
C GLY A 521 14.39 -2.46 14.10
N LEU A 522 13.41 -2.42 14.99
CA LEU A 522 13.40 -3.24 16.20
C LEU A 522 13.03 -4.71 15.91
N THR A 523 12.42 -5.01 14.76
CA THR A 523 11.95 -6.36 14.42
C THR A 523 12.28 -6.81 12.99
N MET A 524 12.36 -8.13 12.77
CA MET A 524 12.49 -8.76 11.44
C MET A 524 11.28 -8.45 10.53
N ILE A 525 10.09 -8.26 11.11
CA ILE A 525 8.86 -7.92 10.38
C ILE A 525 8.94 -6.49 9.88
N ASP A 526 9.46 -5.56 10.68
CA ASP A 526 9.75 -4.19 10.21
C ASP A 526 10.65 -4.25 8.98
N HIS A 527 11.69 -5.09 9.02
CA HIS A 527 12.62 -5.26 7.89
C HIS A 527 11.98 -5.80 6.60
N LEU A 528 11.02 -6.73 6.69
CA LEU A 528 10.33 -7.29 5.52
C LEU A 528 9.26 -6.36 4.95
N LEU A 529 8.61 -5.57 5.81
CA LEU A 529 7.48 -4.72 5.46
C LEU A 529 7.83 -3.23 5.30
N VAL A 530 9.09 -2.79 5.49
CA VAL A 530 9.45 -1.35 5.34
C VAL A 530 8.93 -0.76 4.02
N GLY A 531 9.04 -1.53 2.94
CA GLY A 531 8.61 -1.14 1.60
C GLY A 531 7.11 -1.12 1.39
N THR A 532 6.34 -1.92 2.11
CA THR A 532 4.88 -1.92 2.07
C THR A 532 4.26 -1.28 3.32
N ALA A 533 5.04 -0.60 4.15
CA ALA A 533 4.58 -0.08 5.42
C ALA A 533 3.44 0.94 5.28
N ILE A 534 3.48 1.78 4.23
CA ILE A 534 2.38 2.70 3.92
C ILE A 534 1.12 1.90 3.54
N ASP A 535 1.26 0.89 2.70
CA ASP A 535 0.14 0.04 2.31
C ASP A 535 -0.45 -0.69 3.52
N ALA A 536 0.40 -1.31 4.34
CA ALA A 536 0.02 -2.03 5.55
C ALA A 536 -0.68 -1.12 6.57
N GLN A 537 -0.17 0.10 6.76
CA GLN A 537 -0.76 1.09 7.65
C GLN A 537 -2.18 1.45 7.23
N PHE A 538 -2.39 1.83 5.96
CA PHE A 538 -3.71 2.24 5.48
C PHE A 538 -4.66 1.06 5.36
N ILE A 539 -4.18 -0.13 5.00
CA ILE A 539 -4.97 -1.36 5.06
C ILE A 539 -5.40 -1.67 6.49
N THR A 540 -4.50 -1.54 7.48
CA THR A 540 -4.81 -1.79 8.90
C THR A 540 -5.86 -0.82 9.42
N VAL A 541 -5.71 0.47 9.09
CA VAL A 541 -6.69 1.51 9.46
C VAL A 541 -8.03 1.25 8.83
N ALA A 542 -8.04 0.96 7.54
CA ALA A 542 -9.26 0.72 6.81
C ALA A 542 -9.96 -0.58 7.29
N ALA A 543 -9.19 -1.61 7.65
CA ALA A 543 -9.70 -2.82 8.31
C ALA A 543 -10.24 -2.54 9.73
N ALA A 544 -9.59 -1.68 10.51
CA ALA A 544 -10.06 -1.29 11.84
C ALA A 544 -11.33 -0.44 11.79
N VAL A 545 -11.40 0.54 10.87
CA VAL A 545 -12.61 1.34 10.61
C VAL A 545 -13.74 0.42 10.17
N TYR A 546 -13.46 -0.50 9.26
CA TYR A 546 -14.43 -1.50 8.84
C TYR A 546 -14.89 -2.37 10.01
N GLY A 547 -13.96 -2.86 10.83
CA GLY A 547 -14.25 -3.62 12.05
C GLY A 547 -15.14 -2.84 13.02
N ALA A 548 -14.86 -1.56 13.25
CA ALA A 548 -15.68 -0.67 14.07
C ALA A 548 -17.09 -0.46 13.49
N LEU A 549 -17.20 -0.28 12.17
CA LEU A 549 -18.50 -0.22 11.49
C LEU A 549 -19.25 -1.56 11.62
N THR A 550 -18.56 -2.70 11.58
CA THR A 550 -19.18 -4.01 11.81
C THR A 550 -19.67 -4.17 13.25
N ALA A 551 -18.88 -3.74 14.24
CA ALA A 551 -19.28 -3.75 15.65
C ALA A 551 -20.46 -2.80 15.91
N LEU A 552 -20.45 -1.61 15.32
CA LEU A 552 -21.54 -0.64 15.47
C LEU A 552 -22.83 -1.13 14.80
N THR A 553 -22.74 -1.69 13.59
CA THR A 553 -23.92 -2.26 12.91
C THR A 553 -24.48 -3.48 13.63
N THR A 554 -23.63 -4.32 14.24
CA THR A 554 -24.09 -5.44 15.07
C THR A 554 -24.72 -4.96 16.38
N LEU A 555 -24.12 -3.98 17.07
CA LEU A 555 -24.70 -3.38 18.27
C LEU A 555 -26.04 -2.70 17.97
N THR A 556 -26.12 -1.89 16.93
CA THR A 556 -27.37 -1.23 16.51
C THR A 556 -28.44 -2.24 16.09
N ARG A 557 -28.07 -3.40 15.55
CA ARG A 557 -29.02 -4.50 15.32
C ARG A 557 -29.54 -5.14 16.59
N HIS A 558 -28.70 -5.29 17.61
CA HIS A 558 -29.13 -5.79 18.90
C HIS A 558 -30.13 -4.82 19.56
N VAL A 559 -29.92 -3.51 19.40
CA VAL A 559 -30.77 -2.47 19.98
C VAL A 559 -32.03 -2.19 19.14
N VAL A 560 -31.91 -2.12 17.80
CA VAL A 560 -32.99 -1.79 16.86
C VAL A 560 -33.00 -2.78 15.68
N PRO A 561 -33.44 -4.03 15.90
CA PRO A 561 -33.38 -5.11 14.90
C PRO A 561 -34.20 -4.86 13.63
N ARG A 562 -35.09 -3.85 13.63
CA ARG A 562 -35.94 -3.51 12.49
C ARG A 562 -35.28 -2.56 11.47
N CYS A 563 -34.24 -1.82 11.86
CA CYS A 563 -33.72 -0.71 11.04
C CYS A 563 -32.41 -1.03 10.29
N VAL A 564 -31.62 -2.01 10.71
CA VAL A 564 -30.27 -2.24 10.13
C VAL A 564 -30.11 -3.68 9.64
N ARG A 565 -29.97 -3.89 8.31
CA ARG A 565 -29.85 -5.22 7.69
C ARG A 565 -28.51 -5.49 6.97
N SER A 566 -27.45 -4.72 7.19
CA SER A 566 -26.14 -4.96 6.53
C SER A 566 -25.26 -5.98 7.27
N ASN A 567 -25.01 -7.16 6.67
CA ASN A 567 -23.97 -8.09 7.11
C ASN A 567 -22.68 -7.77 6.38
N LEU A 568 -21.63 -7.46 7.14
CA LEU A 568 -20.33 -7.06 6.58
C LEU A 568 -19.47 -8.29 6.25
N PHE A 569 -19.49 -9.34 7.07
CA PHE A 569 -18.99 -10.66 6.66
C PHE A 569 -20.13 -11.49 6.07
N VAL A 570 -20.04 -11.78 4.78
CA VAL A 570 -21.05 -12.56 4.08
C VAL A 570 -20.53 -13.98 3.92
N ARG A 571 -21.19 -14.90 4.62
CA ARG A 571 -21.01 -16.32 4.33
C ARG A 571 -21.70 -16.62 3.01
N THR A 572 -20.92 -17.08 2.04
CA THR A 572 -21.46 -17.57 0.78
C THR A 572 -21.80 -19.04 1.00
N PRO A 573 -23.09 -19.45 0.96
CA PRO A 573 -23.43 -20.87 0.96
C PRO A 573 -22.76 -21.52 -0.25
N VAL A 574 -22.15 -22.67 -0.07
CA VAL A 574 -21.47 -23.38 -1.14
C VAL A 574 -22.10 -24.75 -1.34
N MET A 575 -22.14 -25.16 -2.59
CA MET A 575 -22.62 -26.46 -3.04
C MET A 575 -21.61 -27.58 -2.76
N TYR A 576 -22.10 -28.81 -2.88
CA TYR A 576 -21.33 -30.04 -2.72
C TYR A 576 -20.14 -30.20 -3.68
N SER A 577 -20.11 -29.47 -4.80
CA SER A 577 -18.94 -29.45 -5.70
C SER A 577 -17.73 -28.68 -5.14
N ALA A 578 -17.92 -27.82 -4.14
CA ALA A 578 -16.85 -27.08 -3.48
C ALA A 578 -15.95 -28.03 -2.66
N GLY A 579 -14.64 -27.78 -2.65
CA GLY A 579 -13.64 -28.65 -2.03
C GLY A 579 -13.21 -29.81 -2.94
N ALA A 580 -14.15 -30.43 -3.65
CA ALA A 580 -13.87 -31.52 -4.57
C ALA A 580 -13.48 -31.03 -5.99
N LEU A 581 -14.40 -30.35 -6.68
CA LEU A 581 -14.20 -29.93 -8.08
C LEU A 581 -13.45 -28.61 -8.22
N TRP A 582 -13.54 -27.73 -7.22
CA TRP A 582 -12.77 -26.50 -7.12
C TRP A 582 -12.52 -26.18 -5.64
N ARG A 583 -11.49 -25.39 -5.33
CA ARG A 583 -11.09 -25.14 -3.93
C ARG A 583 -11.91 -24.00 -3.31
N THR A 584 -12.27 -24.15 -2.03
CA THR A 584 -13.11 -23.19 -1.30
C THR A 584 -12.47 -21.80 -1.16
N ASN A 585 -11.14 -21.73 -1.10
CA ASN A 585 -10.40 -20.47 -1.06
C ASN A 585 -10.52 -19.65 -2.36
N MET A 586 -11.17 -20.15 -3.42
CA MET A 586 -11.46 -19.36 -4.62
C MET A 586 -12.60 -18.34 -4.38
N LEU A 587 -13.39 -18.51 -3.32
CA LEU A 587 -14.44 -17.57 -2.89
C LEU A 587 -13.91 -16.56 -1.86
N VAL A 588 -12.75 -15.95 -2.14
CA VAL A 588 -12.24 -14.84 -1.34
C VAL A 588 -13.20 -13.65 -1.37
N VAL A 589 -13.85 -13.44 -2.51
CA VAL A 589 -14.96 -12.49 -2.64
C VAL A 589 -16.27 -13.28 -2.59
N SER A 590 -17.19 -12.81 -1.76
CA SER A 590 -18.51 -13.39 -1.58
C SER A 590 -19.33 -13.27 -2.87
N TRP A 591 -20.15 -14.26 -3.16
CA TRP A 591 -21.00 -14.25 -4.35
C TRP A 591 -22.22 -13.32 -4.20
N PHE A 592 -22.69 -13.10 -2.96
CA PHE A 592 -23.94 -12.37 -2.66
C PHE A 592 -23.76 -11.05 -1.91
N GLY A 593 -22.53 -10.69 -1.52
CA GLY A 593 -22.29 -9.48 -0.74
C GLY A 593 -22.03 -8.29 -1.63
N SER A 594 -23.01 -7.42 -1.88
CA SER A 594 -22.74 -6.06 -2.36
C SER A 594 -22.62 -5.13 -1.15
N ILE A 595 -21.67 -4.18 -1.18
CA ILE A 595 -21.62 -3.07 -0.21
C ILE A 595 -22.86 -2.17 -0.31
N VAL A 596 -23.49 -2.15 -1.49
CA VAL A 596 -24.72 -1.42 -1.79
C VAL A 596 -25.84 -2.43 -2.07
N VAL A 597 -26.59 -2.81 -1.04
CA VAL A 597 -27.85 -3.54 -1.24
C VAL A 597 -28.99 -2.54 -1.10
N THR A 598 -29.57 -2.14 -2.22
CA THR A 598 -30.96 -1.70 -2.24
C THR A 598 -31.84 -2.93 -1.96
N SER A 599 -32.87 -2.72 -1.14
CA SER A 599 -33.76 -3.69 -0.45
C SER A 599 -34.23 -4.93 -1.22
N ASP A 600 -34.09 -5.03 -2.54
CA ASP A 600 -34.81 -6.01 -3.35
C ASP A 600 -34.02 -7.29 -3.70
N ASN A 601 -32.70 -7.34 -3.49
CA ASN A 601 -31.85 -8.47 -3.95
C ASN A 601 -31.21 -9.32 -2.83
N ALA A 602 -31.71 -9.25 -1.60
CA ALA A 602 -31.15 -10.00 -0.47
C ALA A 602 -31.60 -11.48 -0.44
N GLY A 603 -31.04 -12.33 -1.31
CA GLY A 603 -30.99 -13.80 -1.19
C GLY A 603 -32.33 -14.56 -1.01
N PRO A 604 -32.29 -15.91 -0.94
CA PRO A 604 -33.50 -16.71 -0.76
C PRO A 604 -34.14 -16.40 0.59
N ARG A 605 -35.33 -15.81 0.57
CA ARG A 605 -36.15 -15.57 1.76
C ARG A 605 -36.58 -16.91 2.34
N ALA A 606 -36.14 -17.23 3.57
CA ALA A 606 -36.78 -18.29 4.35
C ALA A 606 -38.27 -17.94 4.51
N PRO A 607 -39.22 -18.86 4.22
CA PRO A 607 -40.63 -18.61 4.40
C PRO A 607 -40.89 -18.46 5.90
N ARG A 608 -41.17 -17.23 6.34
CA ARG A 608 -41.59 -16.94 7.70
C ARG A 608 -43.03 -17.44 7.84
N ARG A 609 -43.20 -18.71 8.24
CA ARG A 609 -44.48 -19.22 8.75
C ARG A 609 -44.86 -18.31 9.91
N LYS A 610 -45.92 -17.50 9.73
CA LYS A 610 -46.50 -16.72 10.82
C LYS A 610 -47.01 -17.74 11.86
N PRO A 611 -46.51 -17.77 13.10
CA PRO A 611 -47.22 -18.50 14.14
C PRO A 611 -48.56 -17.78 14.32
N SER A 612 -49.65 -18.49 14.04
CA SER A 612 -50.99 -18.07 14.43
C SER A 612 -51.06 -18.11 15.96
N LEU A 613 -50.68 -17.01 16.60
CA LEU A 613 -50.91 -16.79 18.02
C LEU A 613 -52.40 -16.52 18.22
N ARG A 614 -53.14 -17.54 18.65
CA ARG A 614 -54.42 -17.35 19.34
C ARG A 614 -54.14 -16.61 20.66
N PRO A 615 -54.88 -15.55 20.98
CA PRO A 615 -54.67 -14.79 22.20
C PRO A 615 -55.45 -15.47 23.32
N ASP A 616 -54.90 -16.46 23.97
CA ASP A 616 -55.36 -16.86 25.29
C ASP A 616 -54.24 -17.52 26.07
N ARG A 617 -54.09 -17.08 27.33
CA ARG A 617 -53.15 -17.54 28.36
C ARG A 617 -51.79 -16.84 28.40
N TRP A 618 -51.84 -15.56 28.75
CA TRP A 618 -50.68 -14.77 29.20
C TRP A 618 -50.20 -15.11 30.63
N ALA A 619 -50.94 -15.91 31.41
CA ALA A 619 -50.62 -16.18 32.82
C ALA A 619 -49.67 -17.36 33.07
N ALA A 620 -49.37 -18.20 32.08
CA ALA A 620 -48.45 -19.35 32.26
C ALA A 620 -47.01 -19.08 31.76
N ALA A 621 -46.73 -17.89 31.20
CA ALA A 621 -45.50 -17.59 30.47
C ALA A 621 -44.33 -17.08 31.35
N VAL A 622 -44.51 -16.94 32.66
CA VAL A 622 -43.46 -16.39 33.56
C VAL A 622 -42.64 -17.49 34.23
N SER A 623 -43.22 -18.65 34.54
CA SER A 623 -42.51 -19.76 35.21
C SER A 623 -41.72 -20.67 34.26
N GLN A 624 -42.02 -20.65 32.95
CA GLN A 624 -41.30 -21.46 31.95
C GLN A 624 -40.04 -20.76 31.39
N ARG A 625 -39.85 -19.46 31.66
CA ARG A 625 -38.69 -18.68 31.16
C ARG A 625 -37.37 -18.95 31.89
N ILE A 626 -37.40 -19.58 33.07
CA ILE A 626 -36.17 -19.89 33.81
C ILE A 626 -35.64 -21.31 33.48
N ARG A 627 -36.50 -22.26 33.06
CA ARG A 627 -36.02 -23.58 32.61
C ARG A 627 -35.55 -23.63 31.15
N VAL A 628 -35.93 -22.66 30.31
CA VAL A 628 -35.45 -22.57 28.91
C VAL A 628 -34.04 -21.99 28.79
N LEU A 629 -33.49 -21.39 29.85
CA LEU A 629 -32.10 -20.88 29.85
C LEU A 629 -31.03 -21.98 29.95
N VAL A 630 -31.40 -23.24 30.22
CA VAL A 630 -30.44 -24.36 30.36
C VAL A 630 -30.62 -25.45 29.29
N GLN A 631 -31.63 -25.37 28.41
CA GLN A 631 -31.87 -26.37 27.35
C GLN A 631 -32.07 -25.82 25.93
N SER A 632 -31.70 -24.56 25.67
CA SER A 632 -31.76 -23.94 24.34
C SER A 632 -30.38 -23.93 23.65
N GLN A 633 -29.79 -25.11 23.44
CA GLN A 633 -28.63 -25.27 22.53
C GLN A 633 -28.90 -26.19 21.32
N SER A 634 -30.16 -26.48 21.02
CA SER A 634 -30.54 -27.00 19.71
C SER A 634 -31.01 -25.82 18.85
N LYS A 635 -30.07 -25.02 18.33
CA LYS A 635 -30.40 -24.14 17.19
C LYS A 635 -30.91 -25.07 16.09
N VAL A 636 -32.20 -25.02 15.79
CA VAL A 636 -32.74 -25.58 14.54
C VAL A 636 -31.95 -24.92 13.43
N MET A 637 -30.99 -25.67 12.89
CA MET A 637 -30.09 -25.22 11.85
C MET A 637 -30.95 -25.11 10.60
N VAL A 638 -31.35 -23.89 10.24
CA VAL A 638 -32.03 -23.63 8.97
C VAL A 638 -31.02 -23.94 7.88
N VAL A 639 -31.16 -25.11 7.27
CA VAL A 639 -30.29 -25.58 6.20
C VAL A 639 -30.46 -24.62 5.00
N PRO A 640 -29.37 -24.09 4.43
CA PRO A 640 -29.47 -23.25 3.25
C PRO A 640 -30.12 -24.03 2.09
N PRO A 641 -31.02 -23.43 1.29
CA PRO A 641 -31.73 -24.13 0.21
C PRO A 641 -30.79 -24.71 -0.86
N LEU A 642 -29.57 -24.20 -0.99
CA LEU A 642 -28.53 -24.77 -1.86
C LEU A 642 -28.08 -26.19 -1.45
N VAL A 643 -28.26 -26.55 -0.18
CA VAL A 643 -27.72 -27.79 0.41
C VAL A 643 -28.78 -28.89 0.44
N GLU A 644 -30.07 -28.54 0.49
CA GLU A 644 -31.18 -29.49 0.37
C GLU A 644 -31.40 -29.89 -1.10
N LEU A 645 -31.11 -31.14 -1.48
CA LEU A 645 -31.24 -31.62 -2.86
C LEU A 645 -32.69 -31.57 -3.40
N HIS A 646 -33.68 -31.81 -2.54
CA HIS A 646 -35.08 -31.96 -2.92
C HIS A 646 -35.83 -30.65 -3.09
N SER A 647 -35.47 -29.62 -2.32
CA SER A 647 -36.19 -28.35 -2.25
C SER A 647 -35.59 -27.24 -3.14
N ARG A 648 -34.52 -27.52 -3.90
CA ARG A 648 -33.86 -26.51 -4.75
C ARG A 648 -34.83 -25.89 -5.73
N SER A 649 -34.89 -24.56 -5.73
CA SER A 649 -35.62 -23.79 -6.73
C SER A 649 -34.85 -23.76 -8.06
N PRO A 650 -35.50 -23.44 -9.20
CA PRO A 650 -34.79 -23.23 -10.47
C PRO A 650 -33.69 -22.16 -10.37
N ASP A 651 -33.86 -21.15 -9.53
CA ASP A 651 -32.84 -20.11 -9.27
C ASP A 651 -31.62 -20.66 -8.53
N ASP A 652 -31.81 -21.55 -7.56
CA ASP A 652 -30.71 -22.22 -6.85
C ASP A 652 -29.89 -23.09 -7.82
N GLU A 653 -30.55 -23.78 -8.75
CA GLU A 653 -29.91 -24.59 -9.78
C GLU A 653 -29.11 -23.73 -10.79
N ALA A 654 -29.67 -22.59 -11.20
CA ALA A 654 -28.97 -21.63 -12.06
C ALA A 654 -27.74 -21.02 -11.35
N LEU A 655 -27.85 -20.78 -10.05
CA LEU A 655 -26.76 -20.26 -9.24
C LEU A 655 -25.61 -21.28 -9.08
N ILE A 656 -25.93 -22.54 -8.76
CA ILE A 656 -24.97 -23.66 -8.74
C ILE A 656 -24.23 -23.73 -10.08
N PHE A 657 -24.98 -23.67 -11.18
CA PHE A 657 -24.43 -23.68 -12.52
C PHE A 657 -23.47 -22.50 -12.78
N LEU A 658 -23.84 -21.27 -12.42
CA LEU A 658 -22.99 -20.09 -12.60
C LEU A 658 -21.72 -20.13 -11.73
N MET A 659 -21.82 -20.62 -10.49
CA MET A 659 -20.66 -20.78 -9.61
C MET A 659 -19.68 -21.81 -10.18
N ASN A 660 -20.17 -22.99 -10.61
CA ASN A 660 -19.35 -24.00 -11.25
C ASN A 660 -18.73 -23.48 -12.54
N LEU A 661 -19.51 -22.76 -13.36
CA LEU A 661 -19.03 -22.15 -14.61
C LEU A 661 -17.85 -21.22 -14.33
N THR A 662 -17.94 -20.41 -13.29
CA THR A 662 -16.90 -19.41 -12.94
C THR A 662 -15.63 -20.06 -12.40
N MET A 663 -15.76 -21.11 -11.58
CA MET A 663 -14.61 -21.75 -10.92
C MET A 663 -13.94 -22.82 -11.79
N MET A 664 -14.71 -23.53 -12.62
CA MET A 664 -14.18 -24.59 -13.50
C MET A 664 -13.62 -24.04 -14.83
N THR A 665 -13.86 -22.78 -15.15
CA THR A 665 -13.19 -22.06 -16.26
C THR A 665 -11.84 -21.47 -15.86
N ASP A 666 -11.48 -21.53 -14.57
CA ASP A 666 -10.14 -21.21 -14.11
C ASP A 666 -9.11 -22.17 -14.75
N PRO A 667 -8.00 -21.67 -15.32
CA PRO A 667 -7.03 -22.52 -16.03
C PRO A 667 -6.47 -23.65 -15.17
N MET A 668 -6.15 -23.41 -13.90
CA MET A 668 -5.58 -24.44 -13.03
C MET A 668 -6.62 -25.48 -12.63
N VAL A 669 -7.86 -25.05 -12.35
CA VAL A 669 -8.96 -25.97 -12.08
C VAL A 669 -9.28 -26.81 -13.30
N PHE A 670 -9.36 -26.18 -14.47
CA PHE A 670 -9.64 -26.87 -15.73
C PHE A 670 -8.59 -27.94 -16.03
N LEU A 671 -7.30 -27.59 -15.96
CA LEU A 671 -6.20 -28.55 -16.16
C LEU A 671 -6.24 -29.67 -15.11
N ARG A 672 -6.52 -29.36 -13.84
CA ARG A 672 -6.67 -30.38 -12.79
C ARG A 672 -7.80 -31.37 -13.09
N LEU A 673 -8.93 -30.88 -13.57
CA LEU A 673 -10.11 -31.70 -13.87
C LEU A 673 -9.96 -32.54 -15.16
N ARG A 674 -9.05 -32.14 -16.06
CA ARG A 674 -8.92 -32.72 -17.41
C ARG A 674 -7.64 -33.50 -17.68
N LEU A 675 -6.50 -33.09 -17.12
CA LEU A 675 -5.19 -33.69 -17.40
C LEU A 675 -4.66 -34.60 -16.28
N ARG A 676 -5.17 -34.47 -15.06
CA ARG A 676 -4.85 -35.39 -13.94
C ARG A 676 -5.84 -36.57 -13.94
N ASP A 677 -5.73 -37.51 -12.98
CA ASP A 677 -6.61 -38.69 -12.82
C ASP A 677 -8.13 -38.42 -12.72
N GLY A 678 -8.52 -37.14 -12.77
CA GLY A 678 -9.88 -36.65 -12.61
C GLY A 678 -10.29 -36.63 -11.15
N VAL A 679 -11.52 -36.19 -10.91
CA VAL A 679 -12.19 -36.35 -9.62
C VAL A 679 -13.25 -37.43 -9.79
N SER A 680 -13.30 -38.40 -8.87
CA SER A 680 -14.37 -39.39 -8.82
C SER A 680 -15.69 -38.71 -8.42
N LEU A 681 -16.71 -38.97 -9.21
CA LEU A 681 -18.07 -38.47 -9.06
C LEU A 681 -19.00 -39.68 -8.98
N ILE A 682 -19.98 -39.62 -8.09
CA ILE A 682 -21.05 -40.61 -7.99
C ILE A 682 -22.34 -40.03 -8.55
N VAL A 683 -23.04 -40.88 -9.30
CA VAL A 683 -24.40 -40.64 -9.73
C VAL A 683 -25.31 -41.26 -8.69
N VAL A 684 -26.08 -40.41 -8.04
CA VAL A 684 -26.96 -40.82 -6.94
C VAL A 684 -28.40 -40.62 -7.36
N ARG A 685 -29.22 -41.65 -7.15
CA ARG A 685 -30.65 -41.62 -7.37
C ARG A 685 -31.33 -41.43 -6.02
N SER A 686 -32.19 -40.43 -5.92
CA SER A 686 -33.04 -40.31 -4.74
C SER A 686 -34.21 -41.28 -4.83
N MET A 687 -34.43 -42.02 -3.75
CA MET A 687 -35.55 -42.94 -3.58
C MET A 687 -36.88 -42.22 -3.36
N ALA A 688 -36.85 -40.96 -2.92
CA ALA A 688 -38.06 -40.16 -2.65
C ALA A 688 -38.71 -39.62 -3.94
N ASP A 689 -37.89 -39.08 -4.86
CA ASP A 689 -38.38 -38.35 -6.04
C ASP A 689 -37.94 -38.95 -7.38
N ASP A 690 -37.23 -40.09 -7.38
CA ASP A 690 -36.61 -40.73 -8.56
C ASP A 690 -35.62 -39.83 -9.35
N ARG A 691 -35.14 -38.76 -8.71
CA ARG A 691 -34.23 -37.78 -9.32
C ARG A 691 -32.78 -38.24 -9.23
N HIS A 692 -32.02 -37.97 -10.28
CA HIS A 692 -30.58 -38.30 -10.32
C HIS A 692 -29.74 -37.04 -10.09
N PHE A 693 -28.76 -37.14 -9.22
CA PHE A 693 -27.82 -36.09 -8.84
C PHE A 693 -26.37 -36.51 -9.12
N LEU A 694 -25.53 -35.54 -9.45
CA LEU A 694 -24.10 -35.75 -9.68
C LEU A 694 -23.30 -35.14 -8.53
N LEU A 695 -22.81 -36.00 -7.63
CA LEU A 695 -22.14 -35.61 -6.41
C LEU A 695 -20.68 -36.10 -6.41
N PRO A 696 -19.73 -35.37 -5.81
CA PRO A 696 -18.38 -35.89 -5.59
C PRO A 696 -18.36 -37.13 -4.69
N SER A 697 -17.58 -38.15 -5.05
CA SER A 697 -17.47 -39.37 -4.25
C SER A 697 -16.86 -39.12 -2.87
N ALA A 698 -16.01 -38.10 -2.76
CA ALA A 698 -15.40 -37.68 -1.50
C ALA A 698 -16.43 -37.39 -0.40
N LEU A 699 -17.66 -36.97 -0.76
CA LEU A 699 -18.72 -36.67 0.21
C LEU A 699 -19.23 -37.91 0.96
N ALA A 700 -19.13 -39.10 0.34
CA ALA A 700 -19.55 -40.35 0.98
C ALA A 700 -18.52 -40.86 2.01
N VAL A 701 -17.30 -40.32 1.98
CA VAL A 701 -16.17 -40.76 2.83
C VAL A 701 -15.81 -39.72 3.89
N THR A 702 -16.19 -38.45 3.70
CA THR A 702 -15.84 -37.36 4.62
C THR A 702 -16.73 -37.32 5.86
N GLU A 703 -16.12 -37.16 7.05
CA GLU A 703 -16.79 -36.89 8.34
C GLU A 703 -17.32 -35.44 8.50
N VAL A 704 -17.31 -34.64 7.42
CA VAL A 704 -17.81 -33.25 7.47
C VAL A 704 -19.34 -33.28 7.59
N ASP A 705 -19.93 -32.36 8.37
CA ASP A 705 -21.39 -32.16 8.50
C ASP A 705 -22.05 -31.94 7.13
N VAL A 706 -22.39 -33.04 6.48
CA VAL A 706 -23.07 -33.11 5.19
C VAL A 706 -24.49 -33.56 5.50
N PRO A 707 -25.51 -32.69 5.41
CA PRO A 707 -26.90 -33.03 5.72
C PRO A 707 -27.54 -33.81 4.56
N LEU A 708 -26.83 -34.82 4.07
CA LEU A 708 -27.33 -35.78 3.09
C LEU A 708 -27.84 -37.00 3.84
N ARG A 709 -29.10 -37.32 3.61
CA ARG A 709 -29.72 -38.57 4.05
C ARG A 709 -29.31 -39.67 3.09
N TRP A 710 -28.14 -40.26 3.33
CA TRP A 710 -27.59 -41.33 2.49
C TRP A 710 -28.49 -42.57 2.46
N ASP A 711 -29.35 -42.75 3.47
CA ASP A 711 -30.43 -43.75 3.54
C ASP A 711 -31.48 -43.58 2.43
N GLU A 712 -31.67 -42.36 1.92
CA GLU A 712 -32.65 -42.05 0.86
C GLU A 712 -32.02 -42.02 -0.54
N LEU A 713 -30.76 -42.41 -0.66
CA LEU A 713 -29.92 -42.20 -1.83
C LEU A 713 -29.27 -43.52 -2.29
N GLU A 714 -29.58 -43.95 -3.50
CA GLU A 714 -29.00 -45.13 -4.15
C GLU A 714 -27.86 -44.72 -5.10
N ILE A 715 -26.66 -45.28 -4.92
CA ILE A 715 -25.53 -45.04 -5.83
C ILE A 715 -25.73 -45.89 -7.10
N VAL A 716 -25.96 -45.22 -8.23
CA VAL A 716 -26.25 -45.86 -9.52
C VAL A 716 -24.99 -46.11 -10.33
N ALA A 717 -24.02 -45.21 -10.27
CA ALA A 717 -22.77 -45.32 -11.01
C ALA A 717 -21.66 -44.46 -10.39
N GLU A 718 -20.41 -44.90 -10.54
CA GLU A 718 -19.23 -44.06 -10.32
C GLU A 718 -18.63 -43.65 -11.68
N LEU A 719 -18.34 -42.36 -11.82
CA LEU A 719 -17.82 -41.75 -13.04
C LEU A 719 -16.61 -40.89 -12.69
N ARG A 720 -15.63 -40.82 -13.60
CA ARG A 720 -14.54 -39.84 -13.48
C ARG A 720 -14.89 -38.56 -14.20
N SER A 721 -14.44 -37.42 -13.67
CA SER A 721 -14.65 -36.10 -14.29
C SER A 721 -14.11 -36.00 -15.73
N THR A 722 -13.10 -36.79 -16.07
CA THR A 722 -12.51 -36.87 -17.42
C THR A 722 -13.45 -37.53 -18.43
N GLY A 723 -14.26 -38.50 -18.00
CA GLY A 723 -15.24 -39.20 -18.84
C GLY A 723 -16.53 -38.42 -19.13
N LEU A 724 -16.74 -37.30 -18.44
CA LEU A 724 -17.90 -36.43 -18.64
C LEU A 724 -17.56 -35.23 -19.53
N ALA A 725 -18.52 -34.78 -20.34
CA ALA A 725 -18.40 -33.53 -21.07
C ALA A 725 -18.32 -32.36 -20.07
N TRP A 726 -17.54 -31.32 -20.40
CA TRP A 726 -17.26 -30.24 -19.45
C TRP A 726 -18.52 -29.50 -18.97
N TRP A 727 -19.48 -29.27 -19.87
CA TRP A 727 -20.74 -28.64 -19.50
C TRP A 727 -21.60 -29.51 -18.56
N GLN A 728 -21.42 -30.84 -18.54
CA GLN A 728 -22.14 -31.73 -17.60
C GLN A 728 -21.60 -31.59 -16.18
N LEU A 729 -20.30 -31.30 -16.03
CA LEU A 729 -19.69 -31.03 -14.72
C LEU A 729 -20.28 -29.78 -14.06
N LEU A 730 -20.78 -28.82 -14.85
CA LEU A 730 -21.40 -27.59 -14.33
C LEU A 730 -22.67 -27.86 -13.52
N GLN A 731 -23.31 -29.02 -13.74
CA GLN A 731 -24.48 -29.46 -13.00
C GLN A 731 -24.10 -30.25 -11.74
N SER A 732 -22.81 -30.45 -11.43
CA SER A 732 -22.42 -31.16 -10.22
C SER A 732 -22.67 -30.30 -8.98
N GLY A 733 -23.30 -30.89 -7.97
CA GLY A 733 -23.71 -30.19 -6.76
C GLY A 733 -25.13 -30.49 -6.39
#